data_AF-A0A2X7HF74-F1
#
_entry.id   AF-A0A2X7HF74-F1
#
_cell.length_a   1.000
_cell.length_b   1.000
_cell.length_c   1.000
_cell.angle_alpha   90.00
_cell.angle_beta   90.00
_cell.angle_gamma   90.00
#
_symmetry.space_group_name_H-M   'P 1'
#
loop_
_entity.id
_entity.type
_entity.pdbx_description
1 polymer ?
#
loop_
_entity_poly.entity_id
_entity_poly.type
_entity_poly.pdbx_seq_one_letter_code
_entity_poly.pdbx_strand_id
1 'polypeptide(L)'
;MLDGGDSGVVHLSGTLQADNASGQGGKVVVQGQNILLGKGSSITATGSKGGGEVYIGGGWQGKDSSIRNADKVVMQDGARIDVSATQQGNGGTAVLWSESFTNFRGQISAKGGENGGNGGQVETSSHGNLQAFGSVSASAKKGKAGNWLLDPLDITIVNGADNAVTETNDTLSQPPHTQFTPTATGSQVSNTSINDELNNGTSVTVLTSSTTAGGNQNGNITVDADINKTNGTDATLTLLADGNITVNKNITSTAGKLNVNLAAANTSRTGTITLGNNVSITTNGGDITAGTANASNSVTINVTGTTLNTSNGSQAGNINLNGSRVNVTNANITAGNFTLNATANGSNLNNVTLMATHDIILTGNNTTGVGLQLNGTNTLNATNGSISLTGNSTNGTGLQLNGTNTLNATNGSISLTGNSTNGTGLFLGGNKTLSASNGNINLTGNSQKGVGLYLGERNNTNTLTATNGSINLNGVSETKSAIEIRGSNTLTADNINLTGNSTNGMGIDVQGASNTLTATNGSISLTGHSDDNIGVSLSGSSSWDATNITITGSSSWNGSTFSEDVYVRRGIQLDGNLTFTGNVAINGTGEGGSGVALRTLVNLTFNNGTAIINGTSTGHSVNDIYTAGIGLHSYIGETDITNIILNNSNLTMNGHSQNAAGIGGWSDSDTKTKWNISGNGNVTINGSSVEMDGFRTISINATGLNGSVALFGKSTNGSGVKITKTEMSNVTISGSATGNGSGVDISGDNTLTNTTVSGNGTDGAGVSISGNLSNSGNSTVTGNASGNGNGVNISGNITDGVISGSATGNGSGVGISGDSTLINTTVNGNGTDGSGVNISGNLSNSGNSTVTGNASGNGNGVNISGNLTGDAGSTVTGNASGNGTGVDINGTVTGGDITGNASGNGNGVNISGNITDGVISGHAVNGNGVEYTGPSTLTNATVSGTSVHGYDVKEYLQDAIQQHARSTQAALAELRAEGSQVTETSGYRPETRTLTISVCDEENNCSRNTVLSSAEADVQPPYSHPRVVATPMTSGSEKNVNP
;
A
#
# COMPACT_ATOMS: atom_id res chain seq x y z
N MET A 1 -63.49 -48.29 23.33
CA MET A 1 -63.46 -47.81 21.94
C MET A 1 -64.90 -47.64 21.47
N LEU A 2 -65.24 -46.52 20.85
CA LEU A 2 -66.47 -46.33 20.09
C LEU A 2 -66.11 -46.23 18.60
N ASP A 3 -66.84 -46.95 17.75
CA ASP A 3 -66.58 -47.00 16.31
C ASP A 3 -67.89 -46.85 15.52
N GLY A 4 -67.99 -45.80 14.71
CA GLY A 4 -69.11 -45.54 13.80
C GLY A 4 -68.98 -46.19 12.41
N GLY A 5 -67.88 -46.89 12.11
CA GLY A 5 -67.62 -47.50 10.80
C GLY A 5 -67.35 -46.49 9.68
N ASP A 6 -67.32 -46.98 8.43
CA ASP A 6 -66.94 -46.22 7.22
C ASP A 6 -67.94 -45.14 6.77
N SER A 7 -69.14 -45.09 7.35
CA SER A 7 -70.20 -44.17 6.91
C SER A 7 -71.10 -43.62 8.03
N GLY A 8 -70.90 -44.07 9.27
CA GLY A 8 -71.71 -43.64 10.41
C GLY A 8 -71.26 -42.32 11.02
N VAL A 9 -72.19 -41.70 11.75
CA VAL A 9 -71.92 -40.53 12.60
C VAL A 9 -71.86 -41.00 14.06
N VAL A 10 -70.77 -40.74 14.76
CA VAL A 10 -70.70 -40.90 16.22
C VAL A 10 -71.15 -39.60 16.88
N HIS A 11 -72.37 -39.58 17.42
CA HIS A 11 -72.87 -38.46 18.21
C HIS A 11 -72.77 -38.80 19.71
N LEU A 12 -71.85 -38.14 20.42
CA LEU A 12 -71.65 -38.28 21.86
C LEU A 12 -72.18 -37.04 22.59
N SER A 13 -73.16 -37.23 23.47
CA SER A 13 -73.69 -36.18 24.38
C SER A 13 -73.53 -36.51 25.87
N GLY A 14 -73.06 -37.73 26.20
CA GLY A 14 -72.89 -38.22 27.57
C GLY A 14 -71.42 -38.35 28.01
N THR A 15 -71.18 -39.15 29.04
CA THR A 15 -69.86 -39.33 29.65
C THR A 15 -69.15 -40.61 29.18
N LEU A 16 -67.87 -40.50 28.83
CA LEU A 16 -66.96 -41.64 28.66
C LEU A 16 -65.82 -41.51 29.69
N GLN A 17 -65.58 -42.56 30.48
CA GLN A 17 -64.65 -42.49 31.60
C GLN A 17 -63.67 -43.67 31.56
N ALA A 18 -62.38 -43.37 31.66
CA ALA A 18 -61.27 -44.30 31.80
C ALA A 18 -60.32 -43.82 32.92
N ASP A 19 -60.87 -43.23 33.98
CA ASP A 19 -60.08 -42.65 35.08
C ASP A 19 -59.44 -43.73 35.97
N ASN A 20 -58.29 -43.42 36.58
CA ASN A 20 -57.58 -44.30 37.51
C ASN A 20 -57.13 -43.56 38.79
N ALA A 21 -57.88 -43.74 39.87
CA ALA A 21 -57.65 -43.04 41.13
C ALA A 21 -56.29 -43.36 41.81
N SER A 22 -55.62 -44.48 41.48
CA SER A 22 -54.36 -44.93 42.12
C SER A 22 -53.17 -45.08 41.16
N GLY A 23 -53.39 -44.82 39.87
CA GLY A 23 -52.42 -45.05 38.80
C GLY A 23 -52.54 -44.04 37.65
N GLN A 24 -52.10 -44.46 36.47
CA GLN A 24 -52.24 -43.67 35.24
C GLN A 24 -53.65 -43.84 34.66
N GLY A 25 -54.22 -42.76 34.11
CA GLY A 25 -55.48 -42.82 33.36
C GLY A 25 -55.41 -43.79 32.17
N GLY A 26 -56.56 -44.33 31.78
CA GLY A 26 -56.70 -45.30 30.69
C GLY A 26 -56.72 -44.66 29.30
N LYS A 27 -57.18 -45.43 28.30
CA LYS A 27 -57.26 -45.00 26.89
C LYS A 27 -58.70 -44.97 26.39
N VAL A 28 -59.13 -43.87 25.80
CA VAL A 28 -60.40 -43.71 25.08
C VAL A 28 -60.11 -43.44 23.60
N VAL A 29 -60.76 -44.19 22.71
CA VAL A 29 -60.72 -43.97 21.26
C VAL A 29 -62.15 -43.85 20.76
N VAL A 30 -62.45 -42.76 20.05
CA VAL A 30 -63.72 -42.50 19.36
C VAL A 30 -63.41 -42.30 17.88
N GLN A 31 -63.88 -43.21 17.03
CA GLN A 31 -63.59 -43.22 15.60
C GLN A 31 -64.85 -43.47 14.76
N GLY A 32 -64.84 -43.09 13.48
CA GLY A 32 -65.97 -43.21 12.55
C GLY A 32 -65.82 -42.18 11.43
N GLN A 33 -66.71 -42.21 10.41
CA GLN A 33 -66.64 -41.27 9.29
C GLN A 33 -66.86 -39.81 9.73
N ASN A 34 -67.84 -39.54 10.59
CA ASN A 34 -68.09 -38.21 11.16
C ASN A 34 -68.29 -38.31 12.68
N ILE A 35 -67.81 -37.33 13.45
CA ILE A 35 -67.92 -37.33 14.91
C ILE A 35 -68.47 -35.98 15.40
N LEU A 36 -69.50 -36.02 16.23
CA LEU A 36 -70.06 -34.87 16.95
C LEU A 36 -69.95 -35.10 18.46
N LEU A 37 -69.15 -34.29 19.13
CA LEU A 37 -69.14 -34.16 20.59
C LEU A 37 -70.09 -33.03 20.95
N GLY A 38 -71.32 -33.39 21.32
CA GLY A 38 -72.39 -32.44 21.61
C GLY A 38 -72.17 -31.70 22.93
N LYS A 39 -72.93 -30.61 23.11
CA LYS A 39 -72.95 -29.84 24.36
C LYS A 39 -73.21 -30.75 25.57
N GLY A 40 -72.32 -30.72 26.55
CA GLY A 40 -72.40 -31.53 27.77
C GLY A 40 -71.70 -32.89 27.71
N SER A 41 -71.14 -33.29 26.55
CA SER A 41 -70.29 -34.48 26.47
C SER A 41 -69.03 -34.33 27.34
N SER A 42 -68.65 -35.40 28.04
CA SER A 42 -67.50 -35.39 28.96
C SER A 42 -66.69 -36.68 28.80
N ILE A 43 -65.47 -36.56 28.29
CA ILE A 43 -64.54 -37.68 28.13
C ILE A 43 -63.40 -37.53 29.13
N THR A 44 -63.25 -38.44 30.08
CA THR A 44 -62.19 -38.39 31.10
C THR A 44 -61.31 -39.62 31.08
N ALA A 45 -60.00 -39.40 31.16
CA ALA A 45 -58.97 -40.42 31.35
C ALA A 45 -57.89 -39.87 32.30
N THR A 46 -58.33 -39.36 33.45
CA THR A 46 -57.49 -38.77 34.50
C THR A 46 -56.84 -39.86 35.36
N GLY A 47 -55.71 -39.56 35.99
CA GLY A 47 -55.08 -40.49 36.93
C GLY A 47 -54.22 -39.82 37.99
N SER A 48 -54.11 -40.42 39.18
CA SER A 48 -53.32 -39.83 40.28
C SER A 48 -51.81 -39.85 40.03
N LYS A 49 -51.32 -40.83 39.24
CA LYS A 49 -49.89 -40.96 38.88
C LYS A 49 -49.55 -40.51 37.45
N GLY A 50 -50.55 -40.04 36.70
CA GLY A 50 -50.40 -39.59 35.32
C GLY A 50 -51.73 -39.58 34.58
N GLY A 51 -51.85 -38.69 33.60
CA GLY A 51 -52.97 -38.67 32.66
C GLY A 51 -52.95 -39.84 31.67
N GLY A 52 -54.13 -40.17 31.15
CA GLY A 52 -54.36 -41.19 30.13
C GLY A 52 -54.35 -40.63 28.71
N GLU A 53 -54.99 -41.33 27.79
CA GLU A 53 -55.01 -40.99 26.37
C GLU A 53 -56.46 -40.89 25.85
N VAL A 54 -56.76 -39.85 25.07
CA VAL A 54 -58.04 -39.68 24.39
C VAL A 54 -57.78 -39.34 22.93
N TYR A 55 -58.27 -40.18 22.01
CA TYR A 55 -58.17 -39.98 20.56
C TYR A 55 -59.57 -39.88 19.95
N ILE A 56 -59.86 -38.76 19.29
CA ILE A 56 -61.13 -38.49 18.64
C ILE A 56 -60.87 -38.24 17.15
N GLY A 57 -61.35 -39.16 16.32
CA GLY A 57 -61.30 -39.03 14.87
C GLY A 57 -59.94 -39.30 14.24
N GLY A 58 -58.89 -39.61 14.99
CA GLY A 58 -57.60 -39.99 14.43
C GLY A 58 -56.52 -40.14 15.50
N GLY A 59 -55.40 -40.73 15.10
CA GLY A 59 -54.17 -40.73 15.90
C GLY A 59 -53.45 -39.39 15.85
N TRP A 60 -52.33 -39.29 16.58
CA TRP A 60 -51.47 -38.10 16.55
C TRP A 60 -51.03 -37.78 15.11
N GLN A 61 -51.30 -36.56 14.65
CA GLN A 61 -51.11 -36.10 13.26
C GLN A 61 -51.74 -37.01 12.19
N GLY A 62 -52.77 -37.80 12.53
CA GLY A 62 -53.38 -38.76 11.61
C GLY A 62 -52.47 -39.92 11.18
N LYS A 63 -51.33 -40.12 11.87
CA LYS A 63 -50.31 -41.11 11.47
C LYS A 63 -50.49 -42.49 12.10
N ASP A 64 -51.31 -42.62 13.14
CA ASP A 64 -51.59 -43.91 13.74
C ASP A 64 -52.62 -44.69 12.90
N SER A 65 -52.12 -45.54 12.01
CA SER A 65 -52.96 -46.39 11.16
C SER A 65 -53.88 -47.36 11.92
N SER A 66 -53.69 -47.55 13.24
CA SER A 66 -54.58 -48.37 14.06
C SER A 66 -55.87 -47.64 14.50
N ILE A 67 -55.91 -46.31 14.36
CA ILE A 67 -57.07 -45.47 14.64
C ILE A 67 -57.58 -44.92 13.32
N ARG A 68 -58.86 -45.13 13.03
CA ARG A 68 -59.46 -44.59 11.80
C ARG A 68 -59.52 -43.07 11.85
N ASN A 69 -59.04 -42.46 10.77
CA ASN A 69 -59.19 -41.05 10.46
C ASN A 69 -60.64 -40.72 10.06
N ALA A 70 -61.28 -39.80 10.78
CA ALA A 70 -62.61 -39.28 10.49
C ALA A 70 -62.53 -38.22 9.38
N ASP A 71 -63.55 -38.13 8.53
CA ASP A 71 -63.64 -37.04 7.55
C ASP A 71 -63.90 -35.70 8.25
N LYS A 72 -64.77 -35.70 9.28
CA LYS A 72 -65.13 -34.48 9.99
C LYS A 72 -65.35 -34.71 11.48
N VAL A 73 -64.87 -33.77 12.28
CA VAL A 73 -65.04 -33.75 13.74
C VAL A 73 -65.57 -32.39 14.19
N VAL A 74 -66.66 -32.37 14.96
CA VAL A 74 -67.18 -31.15 15.61
C VAL A 74 -67.27 -31.39 17.12
N MET A 75 -66.60 -30.54 17.88
CA MET A 75 -66.70 -30.47 19.33
C MET A 75 -67.33 -29.14 19.72
N GLN A 76 -68.58 -29.19 20.17
CA GLN A 76 -69.38 -28.01 20.49
C GLN A 76 -68.91 -27.33 21.78
N ASP A 77 -69.32 -26.08 21.96
CA ASP A 77 -69.17 -25.37 23.23
C ASP A 77 -69.87 -26.15 24.37
N GLY A 78 -69.20 -26.24 25.51
CA GLY A 78 -69.62 -27.03 26.67
C GLY A 78 -69.31 -28.54 26.61
N ALA A 79 -68.70 -29.05 25.53
CA ALA A 79 -68.06 -30.37 25.54
C ALA A 79 -66.70 -30.34 26.25
N ARG A 80 -66.28 -31.44 26.90
CA ARG A 80 -65.01 -31.53 27.64
C ARG A 80 -64.25 -32.83 27.41
N ILE A 81 -62.93 -32.72 27.28
CA ILE A 81 -61.97 -33.83 27.38
C ILE A 81 -61.02 -33.54 28.55
N ASP A 82 -60.78 -34.51 29.43
CA ASP A 82 -59.85 -34.38 30.56
C ASP A 82 -58.92 -35.59 30.68
N VAL A 83 -57.65 -35.36 30.37
CA VAL A 83 -56.54 -36.32 30.49
C VAL A 83 -55.52 -35.83 31.52
N SER A 84 -55.94 -35.07 32.52
CA SER A 84 -55.03 -34.49 33.53
C SER A 84 -54.54 -35.52 34.55
N ALA A 85 -53.34 -35.30 35.09
CA ALA A 85 -52.92 -35.96 36.32
C ALA A 85 -53.51 -35.25 37.54
N THR A 86 -53.99 -36.00 38.54
CA THR A 86 -54.68 -35.43 39.70
C THR A 86 -53.79 -35.27 40.94
N GLN A 87 -52.63 -35.95 41.01
CA GLN A 87 -51.68 -35.81 42.13
C GLN A 87 -50.23 -35.62 41.67
N GLN A 88 -49.45 -36.70 41.52
CA GLN A 88 -48.03 -36.66 41.14
C GLN A 88 -47.88 -37.42 39.82
N GLY A 89 -47.83 -36.71 38.70
CA GLY A 89 -47.78 -37.34 37.39
C GLY A 89 -47.87 -36.31 36.26
N ASN A 90 -47.45 -36.72 35.07
CA ASN A 90 -47.57 -35.88 33.88
C ASN A 90 -49.01 -35.88 33.37
N GLY A 91 -49.45 -34.78 32.77
CA GLY A 91 -50.66 -34.75 31.97
C GLY A 91 -50.59 -35.75 30.81
N GLY A 92 -51.75 -36.20 30.35
CA GLY A 92 -51.90 -37.19 29.30
C GLY A 92 -51.92 -36.61 27.88
N THR A 93 -52.42 -37.40 26.94
CA THR A 93 -52.51 -37.03 25.51
C THR A 93 -53.96 -36.92 25.07
N ALA A 94 -54.34 -35.81 24.44
CA ALA A 94 -55.66 -35.63 23.84
C ALA A 94 -55.54 -35.20 22.37
N VAL A 95 -56.21 -35.90 21.47
CA VAL A 95 -56.18 -35.65 20.02
C VAL A 95 -57.59 -35.47 19.48
N LEU A 96 -57.81 -34.39 18.74
CA LEU A 96 -58.99 -34.09 17.94
C LEU A 96 -58.54 -33.92 16.48
N TRP A 97 -58.84 -34.88 15.60
CA TRP A 97 -58.26 -34.93 14.25
C TRP A 97 -59.30 -35.30 13.18
N SER A 98 -59.19 -34.74 11.98
CA SER A 98 -60.02 -35.10 10.81
C SER A 98 -59.31 -34.91 9.47
N GLU A 99 -59.81 -35.53 8.41
CA GLU A 99 -59.31 -35.35 7.03
C GLU A 99 -59.78 -34.02 6.41
N SER A 100 -61.07 -33.68 6.51
CA SER A 100 -61.64 -32.54 5.78
C SER A 100 -61.98 -31.34 6.67
N PHE A 101 -62.53 -31.57 7.86
CA PHE A 101 -63.01 -30.47 8.71
C PHE A 101 -63.01 -30.78 10.21
N THR A 102 -62.33 -29.95 11.00
CA THR A 102 -62.41 -29.96 12.48
C THR A 102 -62.96 -28.63 12.99
N ASN A 103 -64.06 -28.66 13.75
CA ASN A 103 -64.53 -27.51 14.55
C ASN A 103 -64.32 -27.79 16.04
N PHE A 104 -63.46 -27.01 16.68
CA PHE A 104 -63.15 -27.11 18.09
C PHE A 104 -63.67 -25.87 18.82
N ARG A 105 -64.66 -26.07 19.71
CA ARG A 105 -65.27 -25.03 20.56
C ARG A 105 -65.28 -25.41 22.06
N GLY A 106 -65.11 -26.69 22.39
CA GLY A 106 -65.14 -27.18 23.76
C GLY A 106 -63.83 -26.99 24.53
N GLN A 107 -63.66 -27.77 25.60
CA GLN A 107 -62.51 -27.66 26.52
C GLN A 107 -61.67 -28.95 26.54
N ILE A 108 -60.34 -28.85 26.48
CA ILE A 108 -59.42 -29.99 26.62
C ILE A 108 -58.42 -29.70 27.74
N SER A 109 -58.37 -30.55 28.77
CA SER A 109 -57.44 -30.43 29.89
C SER A 109 -56.44 -31.57 29.91
N ALA A 110 -55.15 -31.26 29.95
CA ALA A 110 -54.03 -32.18 30.02
C ALA A 110 -53.01 -31.69 31.06
N LYS A 111 -53.49 -31.35 32.26
CA LYS A 111 -52.65 -30.70 33.29
C LYS A 111 -51.70 -31.68 33.96
N GLY A 112 -50.52 -31.18 34.32
CA GLY A 112 -49.63 -31.87 35.26
C GLY A 112 -50.22 -31.89 36.67
N GLY A 113 -49.85 -32.89 37.47
CA GLY A 113 -50.41 -33.08 38.80
C GLY A 113 -50.05 -31.96 39.79
N GLU A 114 -50.96 -31.70 40.74
CA GLU A 114 -50.81 -30.66 41.78
C GLU A 114 -49.53 -30.80 42.62
N ASN A 115 -49.07 -32.04 42.84
CA ASN A 115 -47.90 -32.34 43.65
C ASN A 115 -46.60 -32.39 42.83
N GLY A 116 -46.69 -32.50 41.51
CA GLY A 116 -45.57 -32.55 40.58
C GLY A 116 -45.91 -33.28 39.28
N GLY A 117 -45.06 -33.08 38.26
CA GLY A 117 -45.24 -33.62 36.91
C GLY A 117 -45.44 -32.51 35.87
N ASN A 118 -45.17 -32.83 34.62
CA ASN A 118 -45.27 -31.91 33.48
C ASN A 118 -46.69 -31.88 32.90
N GLY A 119 -47.00 -30.85 32.13
CA GLY A 119 -48.20 -30.80 31.31
C GLY A 119 -48.15 -31.83 30.19
N GLY A 120 -49.34 -32.20 29.71
CA GLY A 120 -49.53 -33.20 28.67
C GLY A 120 -49.39 -32.66 27.25
N GLN A 121 -49.90 -33.40 26.28
CA GLN A 121 -49.90 -33.05 24.86
C GLN A 121 -51.34 -32.96 24.36
N VAL A 122 -51.66 -31.87 23.68
CA VAL A 122 -52.98 -31.68 23.06
C VAL A 122 -52.80 -31.38 21.58
N GLU A 123 -53.57 -32.04 20.73
CA GLU A 123 -53.63 -31.79 19.30
C GLU A 123 -55.07 -31.48 18.88
N THR A 124 -55.26 -30.40 18.14
CA THR A 124 -56.50 -30.08 17.45
C THR A 124 -56.20 -29.74 16.00
N SER A 125 -56.47 -30.66 15.09
CA SER A 125 -55.96 -30.63 13.72
C SER A 125 -57.05 -31.00 12.72
N SER A 126 -56.86 -30.61 11.47
CA SER A 126 -57.61 -31.13 10.34
C SER A 126 -56.71 -31.10 9.13
N HIS A 127 -56.57 -32.19 8.40
CA HIS A 127 -55.81 -32.21 7.16
C HIS A 127 -56.37 -31.23 6.11
N GLY A 128 -57.63 -30.79 6.25
CA GLY A 128 -58.27 -29.75 5.46
C GLY A 128 -58.47 -28.45 6.25
N ASN A 129 -59.70 -28.23 6.72
CA ASN A 129 -60.12 -26.99 7.35
C ASN A 129 -60.24 -27.12 8.88
N LEU A 130 -59.53 -26.26 9.62
CA LEU A 130 -59.59 -26.21 11.08
C LEU A 130 -60.22 -24.91 11.57
N GLN A 131 -61.28 -25.01 12.38
CA GLN A 131 -61.87 -23.90 13.12
C GLN A 131 -61.60 -24.09 14.63
N ALA A 132 -60.51 -23.52 15.14
CA ALA A 132 -60.06 -23.71 16.53
C ALA A 132 -60.37 -22.49 17.42
N PHE A 133 -61.46 -22.57 18.17
CA PHE A 133 -61.92 -21.50 19.08
C PHE A 133 -62.25 -22.01 20.50
N GLY A 134 -61.98 -23.29 20.79
CA GLY A 134 -62.08 -23.85 22.13
C GLY A 134 -60.91 -23.46 23.03
N SER A 135 -60.90 -23.99 24.25
CA SER A 135 -59.84 -23.77 25.25
C SER A 135 -59.05 -25.04 25.53
N VAL A 136 -57.74 -24.94 25.64
CA VAL A 136 -56.88 -26.04 26.05
C VAL A 136 -56.38 -25.76 27.48
N SER A 137 -55.73 -26.72 28.12
CA SER A 137 -54.91 -26.43 29.28
C SER A 137 -53.93 -27.56 29.49
N ALA A 138 -52.68 -27.35 29.09
CA ALA A 138 -51.57 -28.25 29.41
C ALA A 138 -50.67 -27.65 30.50
N SER A 139 -51.23 -26.82 31.39
CA SER A 139 -50.46 -26.18 32.47
C SER A 139 -49.87 -27.22 33.44
N ALA A 140 -48.76 -26.87 34.10
CA ALA A 140 -48.21 -27.64 35.20
C ALA A 140 -47.75 -26.72 36.33
N LYS A 141 -48.31 -26.89 37.53
CA LYS A 141 -48.05 -26.00 38.66
C LYS A 141 -46.62 -26.10 39.21
N LYS A 142 -46.03 -27.30 39.17
CA LYS A 142 -44.70 -27.62 39.71
C LYS A 142 -43.76 -28.25 38.68
N GLY A 143 -44.17 -28.34 37.41
CA GLY A 143 -43.40 -28.93 36.32
C GLY A 143 -43.37 -28.01 35.11
N LYS A 144 -42.85 -28.51 33.98
CA LYS A 144 -42.94 -27.79 32.71
C LYS A 144 -44.34 -27.95 32.15
N ALA A 145 -44.97 -26.86 31.73
CA ALA A 145 -46.22 -26.94 31.00
C ALA A 145 -46.03 -27.66 29.66
N GLY A 146 -47.11 -28.20 29.12
CA GLY A 146 -47.16 -29.03 27.94
C GLY A 146 -47.28 -28.24 26.65
N ASN A 147 -47.72 -28.91 25.59
CA ASN A 147 -47.84 -28.33 24.24
C ASN A 147 -49.24 -28.50 23.66
N TRP A 148 -49.71 -27.47 22.96
CA TRP A 148 -50.88 -27.51 22.09
C TRP A 148 -50.44 -27.43 20.63
N LEU A 149 -50.72 -28.48 19.86
CA LEU A 149 -50.45 -28.58 18.42
C LEU A 149 -51.73 -28.27 17.62
N LEU A 150 -51.59 -27.40 16.64
CA LEU A 150 -52.56 -27.08 15.60
C LEU A 150 -51.94 -27.46 14.25
N ASP A 151 -52.61 -28.30 13.46
CA ASP A 151 -52.06 -28.77 12.16
C ASP A 151 -53.13 -28.75 11.05
N PRO A 152 -53.27 -27.63 10.31
CA PRO A 152 -54.09 -27.57 9.09
C PRO A 152 -53.31 -27.33 7.78
N LEU A 153 -54.01 -27.04 6.67
CA LEU A 153 -53.40 -26.46 5.45
C LEU A 153 -53.00 -24.99 5.68
N ASP A 154 -53.71 -24.02 5.12
CA ASP A 154 -53.49 -22.60 5.44
C ASP A 154 -54.26 -22.23 6.72
N ILE A 155 -53.67 -21.42 7.60
CA ILE A 155 -54.31 -20.94 8.83
C ILE A 155 -54.07 -19.46 9.11
N THR A 156 -55.14 -18.78 9.55
CA THR A 156 -55.08 -17.39 10.03
C THR A 156 -55.40 -17.34 11.52
N ILE A 157 -54.53 -16.68 12.30
CA ILE A 157 -54.81 -16.32 13.68
C ILE A 157 -55.64 -15.03 13.66
N VAL A 158 -56.88 -15.14 14.10
CA VAL A 158 -57.89 -14.08 14.00
C VAL A 158 -58.33 -13.61 15.37
N ASN A 159 -58.99 -12.44 15.42
CA ASN A 159 -59.61 -11.96 16.64
C ASN A 159 -60.80 -12.89 16.97
N GLY A 160 -60.80 -13.46 18.18
CA GLY A 160 -61.84 -14.39 18.62
C GLY A 160 -63.27 -13.82 18.57
N ALA A 161 -63.43 -12.49 18.53
CA ALA A 161 -64.72 -11.82 18.44
C ALA A 161 -65.34 -11.78 17.02
N ASP A 162 -64.56 -11.97 15.95
CA ASP A 162 -64.98 -11.60 14.59
C ASP A 162 -65.53 -12.73 13.71
N ASN A 163 -65.28 -14.02 14.00
CA ASN A 163 -65.67 -15.12 13.09
C ASN A 163 -66.10 -16.40 13.81
N ALA A 164 -67.09 -16.30 14.70
CA ALA A 164 -67.82 -17.49 15.11
C ALA A 164 -68.57 -18.03 13.87
N VAL A 165 -67.92 -18.90 13.09
CA VAL A 165 -68.61 -19.78 12.13
C VAL A 165 -69.76 -20.36 12.92
N THR A 166 -70.97 -20.02 12.49
CA THR A 166 -72.18 -20.44 13.15
C THR A 166 -72.16 -21.96 13.15
N GLU A 167 -72.14 -22.53 14.36
CA GLU A 167 -72.62 -23.87 14.62
C GLU A 167 -73.89 -24.10 13.79
N THR A 168 -74.20 -25.35 13.49
CA THR A 168 -75.48 -25.80 12.94
C THR A 168 -75.51 -25.95 11.41
N ASN A 169 -75.51 -27.21 10.99
CA ASN A 169 -76.76 -27.75 10.49
C ASN A 169 -76.92 -29.17 11.04
N ASP A 170 -77.04 -29.31 12.37
CA ASP A 170 -77.89 -30.38 12.87
C ASP A 170 -79.34 -29.95 12.59
N THR A 171 -79.77 -30.14 11.33
CA THR A 171 -81.15 -29.88 10.92
C THR A 171 -82.06 -31.08 11.22
N LEU A 172 -81.59 -32.08 11.96
CA LEU A 172 -82.31 -33.34 12.13
C LEU A 172 -82.49 -33.65 13.61
N SER A 173 -83.54 -33.03 14.17
CA SER A 173 -84.16 -33.38 15.45
C SER A 173 -84.72 -34.81 15.51
N GLN A 174 -84.42 -35.71 14.56
CA GLN A 174 -84.70 -37.14 14.64
C GLN A 174 -83.62 -38.01 13.94
N PRO A 175 -83.25 -39.16 14.52
CA PRO A 175 -82.34 -40.12 13.91
C PRO A 175 -82.93 -40.76 12.64
N PRO A 176 -82.08 -41.13 11.66
CA PRO A 176 -80.62 -41.11 11.72
C PRO A 176 -80.02 -39.76 11.32
N HIS A 177 -79.10 -39.25 12.16
CA HIS A 177 -78.29 -38.07 11.87
C HIS A 177 -77.32 -38.40 10.72
N THR A 178 -77.72 -38.12 9.48
CA THR A 178 -76.99 -38.54 8.26
C THR A 178 -76.33 -37.38 7.53
N GLN A 179 -76.61 -36.13 7.91
CA GLN A 179 -76.06 -34.94 7.25
C GLN A 179 -75.17 -34.14 8.20
N PHE A 180 -73.86 -34.20 7.95
CA PHE A 180 -72.84 -33.45 8.68
C PHE A 180 -72.05 -32.59 7.68
N THR A 181 -72.51 -31.36 7.44
CA THR A 181 -72.02 -30.48 6.36
C THR A 181 -71.59 -29.11 6.87
N PRO A 182 -70.48 -29.01 7.63
CA PRO A 182 -69.87 -27.73 7.94
C PRO A 182 -69.42 -27.00 6.66
N THR A 183 -69.56 -25.67 6.63
CA THR A 183 -69.37 -24.84 5.43
C THR A 183 -68.29 -23.75 5.57
N ALA A 184 -67.57 -23.68 6.70
CA ALA A 184 -66.54 -22.66 6.85
C ALA A 184 -65.41 -22.86 5.85
N THR A 185 -64.88 -21.76 5.34
CA THR A 185 -63.76 -21.75 4.39
C THR A 185 -62.52 -21.12 5.04
N GLY A 186 -61.34 -21.66 4.75
CA GLY A 186 -60.07 -21.25 5.36
C GLY A 186 -59.96 -21.62 6.84
N SER A 187 -58.82 -22.13 7.28
CA SER A 187 -58.64 -22.47 8.69
C SER A 187 -58.39 -21.22 9.52
N GLN A 188 -58.98 -21.17 10.71
CA GLN A 188 -58.89 -20.06 11.64
C GLN A 188 -58.64 -20.56 13.06
N VAL A 189 -57.81 -19.84 13.81
CA VAL A 189 -57.62 -20.03 15.25
C VAL A 189 -57.80 -18.70 15.98
N SER A 190 -58.48 -18.75 17.12
CA SER A 190 -58.67 -17.60 17.98
C SER A 190 -57.36 -17.18 18.67
N ASN A 191 -56.98 -15.91 18.54
CA ASN A 191 -55.88 -15.34 19.31
C ASN A 191 -56.15 -15.41 20.82
N THR A 192 -57.41 -15.27 21.26
CA THR A 192 -57.79 -15.38 22.68
C THR A 192 -57.43 -16.76 23.24
N SER A 193 -57.74 -17.83 22.51
CA SER A 193 -57.37 -19.20 22.93
C SER A 193 -55.86 -19.36 23.04
N ILE A 194 -55.10 -18.85 22.06
CA ILE A 194 -53.63 -18.88 22.10
C ILE A 194 -53.10 -18.08 23.31
N ASN A 195 -53.65 -16.90 23.57
CA ASN A 195 -53.25 -16.04 24.69
C ASN A 195 -53.49 -16.74 26.03
N ASP A 196 -54.65 -17.35 26.22
CA ASP A 196 -54.99 -18.07 27.45
C ASP A 196 -54.04 -19.26 27.67
N GLU A 197 -53.68 -20.01 26.62
CA GLU A 197 -52.70 -21.09 26.73
C GLU A 197 -51.32 -20.60 27.12
N LEU A 198 -50.81 -19.57 26.44
CA LEU A 198 -49.52 -18.98 26.74
C LEU A 198 -49.51 -18.39 28.17
N ASN A 199 -50.62 -17.78 28.61
CA ASN A 199 -50.81 -17.27 29.97
C ASN A 199 -50.82 -18.37 31.04
N ASN A 200 -51.17 -19.58 30.67
CA ASN A 200 -51.10 -20.78 31.52
C ASN A 200 -49.73 -21.48 31.46
N GLY A 201 -48.79 -20.94 30.68
CA GLY A 201 -47.46 -21.51 30.44
C GLY A 201 -47.41 -22.58 29.35
N THR A 202 -48.55 -23.02 28.82
CA THR A 202 -48.63 -24.00 27.72
C THR A 202 -47.91 -23.44 26.49
N SER A 203 -47.05 -24.23 25.86
CA SER A 203 -46.45 -23.86 24.57
C SER A 203 -47.43 -24.15 23.43
N VAL A 204 -47.45 -23.31 22.40
CA VAL A 204 -48.35 -23.43 21.26
C VAL A 204 -47.52 -23.64 19.99
N THR A 205 -47.85 -24.67 19.23
CA THR A 205 -47.25 -24.97 17.93
C THR A 205 -48.33 -24.96 16.86
N VAL A 206 -48.23 -24.02 15.92
CA VAL A 206 -49.02 -24.01 14.70
C VAL A 206 -48.16 -24.58 13.59
N LEU A 207 -48.44 -25.82 13.21
CA LEU A 207 -47.84 -26.52 12.09
C LEU A 207 -48.80 -26.45 10.89
N THR A 208 -48.28 -26.50 9.67
CA THR A 208 -49.11 -26.70 8.48
C THR A 208 -48.55 -27.82 7.62
N SER A 209 -49.41 -28.60 6.97
CA SER A 209 -49.00 -29.72 6.11
C SER A 209 -49.75 -29.72 4.77
N SER A 210 -49.06 -29.31 3.72
CA SER A 210 -49.58 -29.12 2.34
C SER A 210 -49.42 -30.35 1.43
N THR A 211 -48.84 -31.45 1.91
CA THR A 211 -48.60 -32.65 1.09
C THR A 211 -49.88 -33.46 0.88
N THR A 212 -50.72 -33.02 -0.06
CA THR A 212 -51.84 -33.81 -0.61
C THR A 212 -51.91 -33.64 -2.12
N ALA A 213 -52.16 -34.74 -2.83
CA ALA A 213 -52.58 -34.67 -4.22
C ALA A 213 -53.92 -33.92 -4.33
N GLY A 214 -53.91 -32.69 -4.88
CA GLY A 214 -55.12 -31.92 -5.20
C GLY A 214 -55.47 -30.74 -4.28
N GLY A 215 -54.66 -30.40 -3.27
CA GLY A 215 -54.86 -29.20 -2.44
C GLY A 215 -54.32 -27.94 -3.11
N ASN A 216 -55.13 -26.87 -3.23
CA ASN A 216 -54.76 -25.57 -3.80
C ASN A 216 -54.11 -24.60 -2.79
N GLN A 217 -53.80 -25.06 -1.58
CA GLN A 217 -53.29 -24.23 -0.46
C GLN A 217 -51.82 -24.53 -0.20
N ASN A 218 -51.04 -23.48 0.09
CA ASN A 218 -49.58 -23.54 0.15
C ASN A 218 -49.02 -23.86 1.56
N GLY A 219 -49.89 -24.00 2.57
CA GLY A 219 -49.47 -24.20 3.96
C GLY A 219 -48.94 -22.90 4.58
N ASN A 220 -49.67 -21.81 4.40
CA ASN A 220 -49.32 -20.49 4.92
C ASN A 220 -49.87 -20.27 6.34
N ILE A 221 -49.10 -19.56 7.17
CA ILE A 221 -49.55 -19.09 8.49
C ILE A 221 -49.62 -17.56 8.47
N THR A 222 -50.76 -16.99 8.84
CA THR A 222 -50.94 -15.53 8.97
C THR A 222 -51.35 -15.14 10.38
N VAL A 223 -50.63 -14.22 11.01
CA VAL A 223 -50.97 -13.63 12.32
C VAL A 223 -51.67 -12.29 12.09
N ASP A 224 -53.00 -12.28 12.17
CA ASP A 224 -53.83 -11.10 11.89
C ASP A 224 -54.56 -10.55 13.12
N ALA A 225 -54.26 -11.10 14.29
CA ALA A 225 -54.69 -10.60 15.60
C ALA A 225 -53.55 -10.65 16.62
N ASP A 226 -53.58 -9.75 17.61
CA ASP A 226 -52.50 -9.64 18.60
C ASP A 226 -52.43 -10.89 19.49
N ILE A 227 -51.21 -11.40 19.68
CA ILE A 227 -50.91 -12.47 20.63
C ILE A 227 -50.26 -11.82 21.86
N ASN A 228 -50.92 -11.89 23.02
CA ASN A 228 -50.53 -11.20 24.25
C ASN A 228 -50.42 -12.19 25.41
N LYS A 229 -49.18 -12.51 25.80
CA LYS A 229 -48.87 -13.26 27.01
C LYS A 229 -48.66 -12.30 28.19
N THR A 230 -49.67 -12.15 29.03
CA THR A 230 -49.68 -11.22 30.15
C THR A 230 -49.52 -11.89 31.52
N ASN A 231 -49.50 -13.22 31.60
CA ASN A 231 -49.36 -13.98 32.85
C ASN A 231 -48.56 -15.29 32.64
N GLY A 232 -48.31 -16.01 33.72
CA GLY A 232 -47.78 -17.37 33.70
C GLY A 232 -46.25 -17.48 33.61
N THR A 233 -45.76 -18.72 33.67
CA THR A 233 -44.34 -19.06 33.52
C THR A 233 -43.88 -18.97 32.07
N ASP A 234 -42.63 -19.31 31.80
CA ASP A 234 -42.07 -19.33 30.45
C ASP A 234 -42.87 -20.23 29.49
N ALA A 235 -43.05 -19.78 28.25
CA ALA A 235 -43.75 -20.49 27.18
C ALA A 235 -43.07 -20.28 25.83
N THR A 236 -43.44 -21.07 24.82
CA THR A 236 -42.96 -20.93 23.44
C THR A 236 -44.13 -20.89 22.47
N LEU A 237 -44.08 -19.95 21.52
CA LEU A 237 -44.94 -19.91 20.33
C LEU A 237 -44.10 -20.33 19.13
N THR A 238 -44.49 -21.43 18.47
CA THR A 238 -43.85 -21.92 17.25
C THR A 238 -44.82 -21.86 16.08
N LEU A 239 -44.45 -21.15 15.02
CA LEU A 239 -45.15 -21.14 13.74
C LEU A 239 -44.27 -21.87 12.72
N LEU A 240 -44.73 -23.03 12.26
CA LEU A 240 -44.03 -23.93 11.36
C LEU A 240 -44.83 -24.10 10.07
N ALA A 241 -44.51 -23.27 9.08
CA ALA A 241 -45.23 -23.19 7.81
C ALA A 241 -44.60 -24.06 6.71
N ASP A 242 -45.43 -24.76 5.97
CA ASP A 242 -45.07 -25.43 4.72
C ASP A 242 -44.75 -24.44 3.60
N GLY A 243 -45.44 -23.29 3.60
CA GLY A 243 -45.24 -22.15 2.71
C GLY A 243 -44.66 -20.94 3.44
N ASN A 244 -45.45 -19.86 3.53
CA ASN A 244 -45.05 -18.56 4.07
C ASN A 244 -45.56 -18.32 5.49
N ILE A 245 -44.89 -17.42 6.22
CA ILE A 245 -45.36 -16.84 7.48
C ILE A 245 -45.51 -15.33 7.30
N THR A 246 -46.67 -14.78 7.64
CA THR A 246 -46.92 -13.34 7.64
C THR A 246 -47.40 -12.89 9.02
N VAL A 247 -46.70 -11.95 9.64
CA VAL A 247 -47.06 -11.37 10.94
C VAL A 247 -47.52 -9.93 10.72
N ASN A 248 -48.83 -9.69 10.82
CA ASN A 248 -49.45 -8.36 10.65
C ASN A 248 -49.77 -7.67 11.98
N LYS A 249 -49.76 -8.42 13.09
CA LYS A 249 -50.13 -7.96 14.43
C LYS A 249 -49.07 -8.31 15.46
N ASN A 250 -49.18 -7.69 16.64
CA ASN A 250 -48.15 -7.78 17.65
C ASN A 250 -48.11 -9.16 18.31
N ILE A 251 -46.90 -9.55 18.73
CA ILE A 251 -46.68 -10.73 19.58
C ILE A 251 -45.94 -10.23 20.82
N THR A 252 -46.63 -10.13 21.95
CA THR A 252 -46.08 -9.51 23.16
C THR A 252 -46.12 -10.44 24.36
N SER A 253 -45.11 -10.31 25.22
CA SER A 253 -45.07 -10.88 26.56
C SER A 253 -44.74 -9.80 27.57
N THR A 254 -45.47 -9.77 28.69
CA THR A 254 -45.19 -8.93 29.86
C THR A 254 -44.95 -9.73 31.14
N ALA A 255 -45.08 -11.06 31.09
CA ALA A 255 -44.86 -11.95 32.22
C ALA A 255 -44.29 -13.28 31.73
N GLY A 256 -43.24 -13.79 32.39
CA GLY A 256 -42.48 -14.95 31.92
C GLY A 256 -41.82 -14.71 30.56
N LYS A 257 -40.85 -15.55 30.19
CA LYS A 257 -40.24 -15.51 28.86
C LYS A 257 -41.21 -16.08 27.82
N LEU A 258 -41.26 -15.46 26.64
CA LEU A 258 -41.94 -16.03 25.47
C LEU A 258 -40.93 -16.27 24.36
N ASN A 259 -40.56 -17.51 24.08
CA ASN A 259 -39.78 -17.79 22.88
C ASN A 259 -40.70 -17.74 21.65
N VAL A 260 -40.26 -17.09 20.58
CA VAL A 260 -41.00 -17.00 19.31
C VAL A 260 -40.17 -17.64 18.21
N ASN A 261 -40.66 -18.74 17.64
CA ASN A 261 -39.98 -19.49 16.60
C ASN A 261 -40.80 -19.44 15.30
N LEU A 262 -40.23 -18.86 14.25
CA LEU A 262 -40.85 -18.71 12.94
C LEU A 262 -40.06 -19.52 11.91
N ALA A 263 -40.62 -20.61 11.41
CA ALA A 263 -39.96 -21.51 10.49
C ALA A 263 -40.82 -21.73 9.24
N ALA A 264 -40.36 -21.25 8.09
CA ALA A 264 -41.09 -21.32 6.82
C ALA A 264 -40.44 -22.31 5.84
N ALA A 265 -41.13 -22.61 4.73
CA ALA A 265 -40.67 -23.51 3.68
C ALA A 265 -40.35 -24.93 4.20
N ASN A 266 -41.26 -25.53 4.97
CA ASN A 266 -41.07 -26.91 5.48
C ASN A 266 -41.13 -27.94 4.33
N THR A 267 -42.12 -27.84 3.44
CA THR A 267 -42.22 -28.69 2.23
C THR A 267 -42.11 -27.89 0.92
N SER A 268 -42.46 -26.60 0.92
CA SER A 268 -42.24 -25.73 -0.24
C SER A 268 -40.75 -25.51 -0.48
N ARG A 269 -40.30 -25.53 -1.75
CA ARG A 269 -38.90 -25.26 -2.10
C ARG A 269 -38.43 -23.87 -1.68
N THR A 270 -39.38 -22.92 -1.65
CA THR A 270 -39.17 -21.53 -1.26
C THR A 270 -40.26 -21.06 -0.31
N GLY A 271 -39.93 -20.17 0.61
CA GLY A 271 -40.90 -19.49 1.47
C GLY A 271 -40.44 -18.10 1.89
N THR A 272 -41.36 -17.33 2.45
CA THR A 272 -41.11 -15.98 2.95
C THR A 272 -41.61 -15.86 4.38
N ILE A 273 -40.80 -15.25 5.25
CA ILE A 273 -41.23 -14.77 6.57
C ILE A 273 -41.30 -13.25 6.48
N THR A 274 -42.50 -12.69 6.63
CA THR A 274 -42.72 -11.24 6.61
C THR A 274 -43.16 -10.78 7.99
N LEU A 275 -42.35 -9.94 8.63
CA LEU A 275 -42.72 -9.17 9.82
C LEU A 275 -43.12 -7.78 9.36
N GLY A 276 -44.42 -7.50 9.43
CA GLY A 276 -45.05 -6.35 8.80
C GLY A 276 -44.70 -4.99 9.42
N ASN A 277 -45.17 -3.94 8.76
CA ASN A 277 -45.02 -2.56 9.21
C ASN A 277 -45.76 -2.32 10.52
N ASN A 278 -45.11 -1.62 11.45
CA ASN A 278 -45.63 -1.26 12.76
C ASN A 278 -45.99 -2.46 13.66
N VAL A 279 -45.35 -3.60 13.42
CA VAL A 279 -45.45 -4.78 14.29
C VAL A 279 -44.40 -4.71 15.40
N SER A 280 -44.77 -5.10 16.61
CA SER A 280 -43.86 -5.31 17.73
C SER A 280 -43.87 -6.77 18.15
N ILE A 281 -42.69 -7.39 18.17
CA ILE A 281 -42.45 -8.69 18.79
C ILE A 281 -41.62 -8.47 20.06
N THR A 282 -42.23 -8.62 21.23
CA THR A 282 -41.59 -8.40 22.52
C THR A 282 -41.69 -9.62 23.41
N THR A 283 -40.57 -10.19 23.84
CA THR A 283 -40.54 -11.55 24.43
C THR A 283 -40.22 -11.62 25.92
N ASN A 284 -39.98 -10.49 26.58
CA ASN A 284 -39.70 -10.40 28.02
C ASN A 284 -38.56 -11.35 28.48
N GLY A 285 -37.45 -11.38 27.75
CA GLY A 285 -36.29 -12.24 28.03
C GLY A 285 -36.26 -13.56 27.26
N GLY A 286 -37.26 -13.85 26.43
CA GLY A 286 -37.29 -15.01 25.52
C GLY A 286 -36.60 -14.74 24.18
N ASP A 287 -36.27 -15.80 23.44
CA ASP A 287 -35.58 -15.70 22.15
C ASP A 287 -36.56 -15.46 20.99
N ILE A 288 -36.08 -14.84 19.92
CA ILE A 288 -36.78 -14.75 18.62
C ILE A 288 -35.93 -15.48 17.58
N THR A 289 -36.48 -16.49 16.94
CA THR A 289 -35.84 -17.18 15.82
C THR A 289 -36.72 -17.10 14.58
N ALA A 290 -36.12 -16.79 13.44
CA ALA A 290 -36.79 -16.81 12.14
C ALA A 290 -35.89 -17.49 11.10
N GLY A 291 -36.41 -18.47 10.37
CA GLY A 291 -35.65 -19.11 9.31
C GLY A 291 -36.32 -20.24 8.56
N THR A 292 -35.49 -21.10 7.96
CA THR A 292 -35.94 -22.28 7.21
C THR A 292 -36.39 -23.39 8.15
N ALA A 293 -37.58 -23.93 7.93
CA ALA A 293 -38.05 -25.16 8.55
C ALA A 293 -37.28 -26.40 8.05
N ASN A 294 -36.99 -26.44 6.76
CA ASN A 294 -36.19 -27.47 6.12
C ASN A 294 -34.92 -26.85 5.52
N ALA A 295 -33.75 -27.32 5.96
CA ALA A 295 -32.44 -26.78 5.58
C ALA A 295 -32.13 -26.90 4.08
N SER A 296 -32.85 -27.76 3.34
CA SER A 296 -32.70 -27.90 1.87
C SER A 296 -33.52 -26.87 1.08
N ASN A 297 -34.35 -26.07 1.77
CA ASN A 297 -35.23 -25.08 1.16
C ASN A 297 -34.71 -23.65 1.38
N SER A 298 -35.24 -22.70 0.62
CA SER A 298 -34.82 -21.30 0.63
C SER A 298 -35.89 -20.42 1.27
N VAL A 299 -35.51 -19.64 2.29
CA VAL A 299 -36.40 -18.64 2.90
C VAL A 299 -35.89 -17.23 2.67
N THR A 300 -36.78 -16.31 2.34
CA THR A 300 -36.54 -14.86 2.43
C THR A 300 -37.17 -14.33 3.71
N ILE A 301 -36.40 -13.60 4.50
CA ILE A 301 -36.90 -12.94 5.72
C ILE A 301 -36.96 -11.44 5.45
N ASN A 302 -38.13 -10.84 5.63
CA ASN A 302 -38.36 -9.41 5.53
C ASN A 302 -38.83 -8.85 6.87
N VAL A 303 -38.04 -7.97 7.49
CA VAL A 303 -38.38 -7.23 8.70
C VAL A 303 -38.51 -5.77 8.32
N THR A 304 -39.73 -5.21 8.28
CA THR A 304 -39.98 -3.86 7.76
C THR A 304 -40.79 -3.05 8.75
N GLY A 305 -40.27 -1.92 9.23
CA GLY A 305 -41.02 -1.05 10.16
C GLY A 305 -41.34 -1.73 11.50
N THR A 306 -40.55 -2.73 11.89
CA THR A 306 -40.84 -3.63 13.02
C THR A 306 -39.98 -3.30 14.23
N THR A 307 -40.54 -3.45 15.43
CA THR A 307 -39.77 -3.49 16.69
C THR A 307 -39.57 -4.94 17.13
N LEU A 308 -38.32 -5.38 17.28
CA LEU A 308 -37.97 -6.68 17.88
C LEU A 308 -37.28 -6.42 19.22
N ASN A 309 -37.88 -6.81 20.33
CA ASN A 309 -37.32 -6.53 21.66
C ASN A 309 -37.39 -7.76 22.56
N THR A 310 -36.23 -8.33 22.86
CA THR A 310 -36.13 -9.48 23.76
C THR A 310 -35.79 -9.12 25.20
N SER A 311 -35.64 -7.84 25.53
CA SER A 311 -35.27 -7.39 26.86
C SER A 311 -36.45 -7.38 27.82
N ASN A 312 -36.18 -7.71 29.09
CA ASN A 312 -37.06 -7.44 30.22
C ASN A 312 -36.54 -6.32 31.14
N GLY A 313 -35.55 -5.56 30.68
CA GLY A 313 -34.87 -4.50 31.44
C GLY A 313 -33.67 -4.99 32.26
N SER A 314 -33.57 -6.28 32.59
CA SER A 314 -32.43 -6.87 33.33
C SER A 314 -31.66 -7.93 32.54
N GLN A 315 -32.34 -8.65 31.64
CA GLN A 315 -31.80 -9.69 30.77
C GLN A 315 -32.48 -9.57 29.40
N ALA A 316 -31.78 -10.01 28.34
CA ALA A 316 -32.32 -10.05 26.99
C ALA A 316 -32.06 -11.42 26.34
N GLY A 317 -33.07 -11.96 25.68
CA GLY A 317 -32.96 -13.16 24.85
C GLY A 317 -32.25 -12.87 23.51
N ASN A 318 -31.87 -13.90 22.78
CA ASN A 318 -31.20 -13.75 21.49
C ASN A 318 -32.20 -13.56 20.35
N ILE A 319 -31.74 -12.90 19.27
CA ILE A 319 -32.48 -12.81 18.01
C ILE A 319 -31.63 -13.45 16.92
N ASN A 320 -32.17 -14.48 16.25
CA ASN A 320 -31.50 -15.20 15.16
C ASN A 320 -32.36 -15.18 13.90
N LEU A 321 -31.86 -14.53 12.84
CA LEU A 321 -32.50 -14.48 11.51
C LEU A 321 -31.64 -15.28 10.53
N ASN A 322 -32.11 -16.46 10.12
CA ASN A 322 -31.36 -17.38 9.25
C ASN A 322 -32.17 -17.71 7.98
N GLY A 323 -31.80 -17.11 6.86
CA GLY A 323 -32.49 -17.30 5.58
C GLY A 323 -31.53 -17.35 4.41
N SER A 324 -32.04 -17.64 3.22
CA SER A 324 -31.27 -17.47 1.99
C SER A 324 -31.05 -15.98 1.66
N ARG A 325 -32.03 -15.14 1.99
CA ARG A 325 -32.01 -13.67 1.93
C ARG A 325 -32.58 -13.13 3.24
N VAL A 326 -31.95 -12.10 3.80
CA VAL A 326 -32.49 -11.37 4.96
C VAL A 326 -32.47 -9.87 4.69
N ASN A 327 -33.63 -9.25 4.74
CA ASN A 327 -33.81 -7.81 4.62
C ASN A 327 -34.37 -7.24 5.93
N VAL A 328 -33.70 -6.23 6.48
CA VAL A 328 -34.14 -5.50 7.66
C VAL A 328 -34.19 -4.02 7.32
N THR A 329 -35.35 -3.39 7.43
CA THR A 329 -35.57 -2.01 6.98
C THR A 329 -36.44 -1.24 7.96
N ASN A 330 -36.00 -0.03 8.35
CA ASN A 330 -36.71 0.84 9.30
C ASN A 330 -37.06 0.12 10.61
N ALA A 331 -36.13 -0.66 11.17
CA ALA A 331 -36.39 -1.53 12.32
C ALA A 331 -35.67 -1.06 13.58
N ASN A 332 -36.31 -1.27 14.74
CA ASN A 332 -35.73 -1.05 16.06
C ASN A 332 -35.55 -2.42 16.75
N ILE A 333 -34.31 -2.77 17.07
CA ILE A 333 -33.97 -4.11 17.56
C ILE A 333 -33.23 -4.00 18.88
N THR A 334 -33.69 -4.74 19.89
CA THR A 334 -33.03 -4.90 21.19
C THR A 334 -32.85 -6.39 21.48
N ALA A 335 -31.60 -6.82 21.71
CA ALA A 335 -31.25 -8.23 21.85
C ALA A 335 -30.20 -8.52 22.94
N GLY A 336 -30.12 -9.79 23.34
CA GLY A 336 -28.97 -10.41 24.00
C GLY A 336 -27.79 -10.40 23.02
N ASN A 337 -27.75 -11.42 22.17
CA ASN A 337 -27.02 -11.44 20.92
C ASN A 337 -27.97 -11.21 19.74
N PHE A 338 -27.48 -10.56 18.68
CA PHE A 338 -28.18 -10.48 17.41
C PHE A 338 -27.38 -11.17 16.31
N THR A 339 -27.95 -12.21 15.72
CA THR A 339 -27.34 -12.94 14.60
C THR A 339 -28.21 -12.84 13.36
N LEU A 340 -27.62 -12.41 12.26
CA LEU A 340 -28.20 -12.47 10.92
C LEU A 340 -27.31 -13.32 10.04
N ASN A 341 -27.88 -14.33 9.39
CA ASN A 341 -27.19 -15.19 8.44
C ASN A 341 -27.99 -15.30 7.14
N ALA A 342 -27.47 -14.70 6.07
CA ALA A 342 -28.00 -14.87 4.72
C ALA A 342 -27.09 -15.80 3.89
N THR A 343 -27.61 -16.98 3.53
CA THR A 343 -26.79 -18.09 3.03
C THR A 343 -26.50 -18.08 1.53
N ALA A 344 -27.26 -17.36 0.70
CA ALA A 344 -27.10 -17.47 -0.76
C ALA A 344 -27.41 -16.20 -1.58
N ASN A 345 -28.36 -15.38 -1.11
CA ASN A 345 -28.89 -14.26 -1.88
C ASN A 345 -28.50 -12.91 -1.26
N GLY A 346 -27.62 -12.88 -0.27
CA GLY A 346 -27.13 -11.69 0.42
C GLY A 346 -28.08 -11.13 1.47
N SER A 347 -27.67 -10.05 2.13
CA SER A 347 -28.45 -9.36 3.17
C SER A 347 -28.39 -7.85 3.04
N ASN A 348 -29.46 -7.18 3.49
CA ASN A 348 -29.56 -5.71 3.44
C ASN A 348 -30.15 -5.17 4.75
N LEU A 349 -29.42 -4.27 5.40
CA LEU A 349 -29.88 -3.44 6.49
C LEU A 349 -30.08 -2.01 5.98
N ASN A 350 -31.23 -1.40 6.25
CA ASN A 350 -31.50 -0.03 5.84
C ASN A 350 -32.27 0.73 6.93
N ASN A 351 -31.68 1.81 7.45
CA ASN A 351 -32.26 2.60 8.55
C ASN A 351 -32.57 1.77 9.81
N VAL A 352 -31.61 0.97 10.27
CA VAL A 352 -31.78 0.08 11.41
C VAL A 352 -31.10 0.63 12.65
N THR A 353 -31.81 0.65 13.78
CA THR A 353 -31.21 0.82 15.11
C THR A 353 -31.19 -0.52 15.83
N LEU A 354 -30.00 -1.03 16.10
CA LEU A 354 -29.76 -2.33 16.73
C LEU A 354 -28.96 -2.13 18.01
N MET A 355 -29.54 -2.52 19.15
CA MET A 355 -28.90 -2.53 20.46
C MET A 355 -28.77 -3.96 20.98
N ALA A 356 -27.56 -4.48 21.05
CA ALA A 356 -27.26 -5.77 21.65
C ALA A 356 -26.51 -5.58 22.96
N THR A 357 -26.88 -6.36 23.98
CA THR A 357 -26.10 -6.41 25.23
C THR A 357 -24.78 -7.16 25.05
N HIS A 358 -24.71 -8.09 24.10
CA HIS A 358 -23.54 -8.89 23.74
C HIS A 358 -23.20 -8.71 22.25
N ASP A 359 -23.04 -9.79 21.48
CA ASP A 359 -22.51 -9.72 20.12
C ASP A 359 -23.57 -9.35 19.08
N ILE A 360 -23.10 -8.65 18.05
CA ILE A 360 -23.81 -8.41 16.80
C ILE A 360 -23.04 -9.11 15.69
N ILE A 361 -23.66 -10.12 15.07
CA ILE A 361 -23.04 -10.94 14.02
C ILE A 361 -23.92 -10.89 12.78
N LEU A 362 -23.37 -10.39 11.67
CA LEU A 362 -24.07 -10.31 10.39
C LEU A 362 -23.24 -11.00 9.31
N THR A 363 -23.82 -11.99 8.66
CA THR A 363 -23.21 -12.70 7.53
C THR A 363 -24.12 -12.64 6.33
N GLY A 364 -23.57 -12.33 5.15
CA GLY A 364 -24.29 -12.36 3.89
C GLY A 364 -23.46 -12.90 2.75
N ASN A 365 -24.00 -13.89 2.03
CA ASN A 365 -23.37 -14.53 0.87
C ASN A 365 -24.21 -14.28 -0.38
N ASN A 366 -23.60 -13.89 -1.50
CA ASN A 366 -24.30 -13.63 -2.75
C ASN A 366 -23.46 -13.97 -3.98
N THR A 367 -24.01 -14.60 -5.02
CA THR A 367 -23.24 -14.86 -6.25
C THR A 367 -23.17 -13.65 -7.18
N THR A 368 -24.24 -12.86 -7.30
CA THR A 368 -24.34 -11.81 -8.34
C THR A 368 -24.34 -10.39 -7.80
N GLY A 369 -24.90 -10.18 -6.60
CA GLY A 369 -24.98 -8.89 -5.93
C GLY A 369 -24.06 -8.77 -4.72
N VAL A 370 -24.38 -7.83 -3.85
CA VAL A 370 -23.64 -7.62 -2.60
C VAL A 370 -23.89 -8.77 -1.62
N GLY A 371 -22.83 -9.23 -0.94
CA GLY A 371 -22.91 -10.22 0.12
C GLY A 371 -23.70 -9.69 1.33
N LEU A 372 -23.16 -8.69 2.01
CA LEU A 372 -23.84 -7.96 3.09
C LEU A 372 -23.83 -6.46 2.79
N GLN A 373 -24.99 -5.82 2.85
CA GLN A 373 -25.16 -4.40 2.58
C GLN A 373 -25.78 -3.67 3.76
N LEU A 374 -25.18 -2.55 4.15
CA LEU A 374 -25.77 -1.56 5.07
C LEU A 374 -26.01 -0.27 4.27
N ASN A 375 -27.26 0.17 4.17
CA ASN A 375 -27.69 1.37 3.45
C ASN A 375 -28.37 2.36 4.40
N GLY A 376 -28.48 3.62 3.98
CA GLY A 376 -29.18 4.64 4.77
C GLY A 376 -28.44 4.98 6.06
N THR A 377 -29.19 5.16 7.15
CA THR A 377 -28.63 5.54 8.47
C THR A 377 -28.75 4.38 9.46
N ASN A 378 -27.69 3.60 9.66
CA ASN A 378 -27.69 2.49 10.61
C ASN A 378 -26.91 2.81 11.89
N THR A 379 -27.43 2.35 13.03
CA THR A 379 -26.75 2.41 14.33
C THR A 379 -26.72 1.01 14.94
N LEU A 380 -25.52 0.47 15.13
CA LEU A 380 -25.27 -0.85 15.70
C LEU A 380 -24.46 -0.68 16.98
N ASN A 381 -25.05 -1.02 18.13
CA ASN A 381 -24.43 -0.87 19.45
C ASN A 381 -24.33 -2.23 20.14
N ALA A 382 -23.11 -2.67 20.44
CA ALA A 382 -22.80 -3.86 21.25
C ALA A 382 -22.15 -3.43 22.58
N THR A 383 -22.88 -3.57 23.69
CA THR A 383 -22.41 -3.04 24.99
C THR A 383 -21.30 -3.91 25.60
N ASN A 384 -21.50 -5.23 25.68
CA ASN A 384 -20.56 -6.17 26.28
C ASN A 384 -20.02 -7.22 25.29
N GLY A 385 -20.21 -6.97 23.99
CA GLY A 385 -19.77 -7.87 22.93
C GLY A 385 -19.15 -7.12 21.76
N SER A 386 -18.83 -7.87 20.72
CA SER A 386 -18.22 -7.40 19.49
C SER A 386 -19.25 -7.20 18.39
N ILE A 387 -18.88 -6.41 17.38
CA ILE A 387 -19.62 -6.26 16.14
C ILE A 387 -18.82 -6.95 15.03
N SER A 388 -19.39 -7.99 14.42
CA SER A 388 -18.76 -8.76 13.33
C SER A 388 -19.64 -8.78 12.09
N LEU A 389 -19.15 -8.19 11.00
CA LEU A 389 -19.82 -8.11 9.70
C LEU A 389 -19.01 -8.89 8.68
N THR A 390 -19.61 -9.88 8.04
CA THR A 390 -18.99 -10.68 6.98
C THR A 390 -19.85 -10.67 5.74
N GLY A 391 -19.28 -10.22 4.63
CA GLY A 391 -19.92 -10.21 3.32
C GLY A 391 -19.10 -10.97 2.31
N ASN A 392 -19.69 -11.98 1.66
CA ASN A 392 -19.03 -12.78 0.62
C ASN A 392 -19.79 -12.61 -0.69
N SER A 393 -19.06 -12.32 -1.77
CA SER A 393 -19.64 -12.26 -3.11
C SER A 393 -18.77 -12.91 -4.19
N THR A 394 -19.39 -13.39 -5.27
CA THR A 394 -18.64 -13.79 -6.47
C THR A 394 -18.51 -12.61 -7.43
N ASN A 395 -19.63 -12.00 -7.85
CA ASN A 395 -19.62 -10.95 -8.89
C ASN A 395 -19.89 -9.53 -8.38
N GLY A 396 -20.34 -9.36 -7.14
CA GLY A 396 -20.60 -8.07 -6.53
C GLY A 396 -19.60 -7.74 -5.42
N THR A 397 -19.89 -6.70 -4.63
CA THR A 397 -19.10 -6.35 -3.45
C THR A 397 -19.30 -7.39 -2.35
N GLY A 398 -18.24 -7.78 -1.64
CA GLY A 398 -18.36 -8.67 -0.48
C GLY A 398 -19.21 -8.03 0.61
N LEU A 399 -18.64 -7.01 1.27
CA LEU A 399 -19.29 -6.19 2.29
C LEU A 399 -19.35 -4.73 1.85
N GLN A 400 -20.55 -4.15 1.84
CA GLN A 400 -20.78 -2.77 1.42
C GLN A 400 -21.51 -1.98 2.51
N LEU A 401 -20.85 -0.96 3.06
CA LEU A 401 -21.50 0.02 3.93
C LEU A 401 -21.62 1.32 3.13
N ASN A 402 -22.86 1.69 2.77
CA ASN A 402 -23.23 2.95 2.13
C ASN A 402 -23.96 3.85 3.12
N GLY A 403 -24.07 5.15 2.83
CA GLY A 403 -24.81 6.09 3.67
C GLY A 403 -24.06 6.42 4.98
N THR A 404 -24.77 6.61 6.08
CA THR A 404 -24.21 6.96 7.39
C THR A 404 -24.32 5.78 8.33
N ASN A 405 -23.20 5.16 8.71
CA ASN A 405 -23.23 4.01 9.62
C ASN A 405 -22.41 4.28 10.88
N THR A 406 -23.04 4.07 12.02
CA THR A 406 -22.43 4.19 13.35
C THR A 406 -22.37 2.82 14.01
N LEU A 407 -21.17 2.31 14.25
CA LEU A 407 -20.91 1.03 14.90
C LEU A 407 -20.15 1.29 16.20
N ASN A 408 -20.73 0.91 17.34
CA ASN A 408 -20.13 1.09 18.67
C ASN A 408 -20.02 -0.25 19.40
N ALA A 409 -18.80 -0.68 19.70
CA ALA A 409 -18.51 -1.84 20.55
C ALA A 409 -17.80 -1.36 21.82
N THR A 410 -18.51 -1.22 22.93
CA THR A 410 -17.95 -0.60 24.15
C THR A 410 -16.89 -1.50 24.79
N ASN A 411 -17.19 -2.80 24.95
CA ASN A 411 -16.29 -3.78 25.58
C ASN A 411 -15.83 -4.89 24.62
N GLY A 412 -15.96 -4.66 23.31
CA GLY A 412 -15.59 -5.63 22.29
C GLY A 412 -14.90 -4.98 21.10
N SER A 413 -14.59 -5.78 20.09
CA SER A 413 -13.97 -5.33 18.85
C SER A 413 -15.01 -5.09 17.76
N ILE A 414 -14.62 -4.33 16.75
CA ILE A 414 -15.37 -4.19 15.51
C ILE A 414 -14.58 -4.89 14.41
N SER A 415 -15.18 -5.87 13.72
CA SER A 415 -14.56 -6.63 12.63
C SER A 415 -15.44 -6.57 11.39
N LEU A 416 -14.89 -6.07 10.29
CA LEU A 416 -15.55 -5.97 8.99
C LEU A 416 -14.74 -6.77 7.98
N THR A 417 -15.33 -7.83 7.44
CA THR A 417 -14.69 -8.71 6.45
C THR A 417 -15.51 -8.73 5.17
N GLY A 418 -14.90 -8.34 4.07
CA GLY A 418 -15.49 -8.38 2.74
C GLY A 418 -14.66 -9.21 1.78
N ASN A 419 -15.23 -10.28 1.23
CA ASN A 419 -14.58 -11.15 0.26
C ASN A 419 -15.32 -11.07 -1.08
N SER A 420 -14.59 -10.85 -2.17
CA SER A 420 -15.16 -10.88 -3.52
C SER A 420 -14.24 -11.59 -4.52
N THR A 421 -14.80 -12.24 -5.54
CA THR A 421 -14.01 -12.70 -6.68
C THR A 421 -13.82 -11.56 -7.69
N ASN A 422 -14.91 -11.00 -8.22
CA ASN A 422 -14.85 -10.03 -9.32
C ASN A 422 -15.15 -8.57 -8.92
N GLY A 423 -15.73 -8.33 -7.74
CA GLY A 423 -16.05 -6.99 -7.22
C GLY A 423 -15.10 -6.55 -6.10
N THR A 424 -15.41 -5.44 -5.43
CA THR A 424 -14.63 -4.98 -4.26
C THR A 424 -14.83 -5.93 -3.07
N GLY A 425 -13.77 -6.21 -2.31
CA GLY A 425 -13.88 -7.01 -1.09
C GLY A 425 -14.73 -6.29 -0.04
N LEU A 426 -14.16 -5.24 0.57
CA LEU A 426 -14.81 -4.37 1.55
C LEU A 426 -14.91 -2.93 1.02
N PHE A 427 -16.12 -2.39 0.91
CA PHE A 427 -16.39 -1.03 0.49
C PHE A 427 -17.04 -0.21 1.62
N LEU A 428 -16.37 0.85 2.06
CA LEU A 428 -16.84 1.81 3.07
C LEU A 428 -17.11 3.17 2.40
N GLY A 429 -18.26 3.30 1.73
CA GLY A 429 -18.71 4.54 1.08
C GLY A 429 -19.73 5.33 1.91
N GLY A 430 -19.90 6.62 1.68
CA GLY A 430 -20.55 7.55 2.63
C GLY A 430 -19.78 7.73 3.94
N ASN A 431 -20.43 8.28 4.98
CA ASN A 431 -19.79 8.61 6.26
C ASN A 431 -19.83 7.43 7.25
N LYS A 432 -18.72 7.15 7.94
CA LYS A 432 -18.64 6.06 8.91
C LYS A 432 -18.13 6.56 10.25
N THR A 433 -18.74 6.06 11.32
CA THR A 433 -18.25 6.25 12.69
C THR A 433 -18.12 4.87 13.32
N LEU A 434 -16.88 4.43 13.56
CA LEU A 434 -16.58 3.14 14.18
C LEU A 434 -15.87 3.41 15.51
N SER A 435 -16.44 2.96 16.63
CA SER A 435 -15.88 3.17 17.96
C SER A 435 -15.77 1.85 18.73
N ALA A 436 -14.54 1.41 19.00
CA ALA A 436 -14.23 0.25 19.83
C ALA A 436 -13.45 0.71 21.07
N SER A 437 -14.13 0.98 22.18
CA SER A 437 -13.49 1.63 23.34
C SER A 437 -12.45 0.73 24.02
N ASN A 438 -12.75 -0.56 24.15
CA ASN A 438 -11.87 -1.55 24.79
C ASN A 438 -11.50 -2.71 23.85
N GLY A 439 -11.49 -2.46 22.54
CA GLY A 439 -11.20 -3.48 21.53
C GLY A 439 -10.58 -2.89 20.26
N ASN A 440 -10.33 -3.77 19.29
CA ASN A 440 -9.72 -3.40 18.02
C ASN A 440 -10.78 -3.05 16.98
N ILE A 441 -10.38 -2.27 15.97
CA ILE A 441 -11.13 -2.14 14.71
C ILE A 441 -10.33 -2.88 13.63
N ASN A 442 -10.89 -3.96 13.10
CA ASN A 442 -10.27 -4.78 12.06
C ASN A 442 -11.08 -4.66 10.77
N LEU A 443 -10.47 -4.15 9.72
CA LEU A 443 -11.05 -4.02 8.38
C LEU A 443 -10.29 -4.93 7.43
N THR A 444 -10.95 -5.93 6.86
CA THR A 444 -10.35 -6.90 5.96
C THR A 444 -11.11 -6.94 4.64
N GLY A 445 -10.41 -6.68 3.55
CA GLY A 445 -10.96 -6.68 2.20
C GLY A 445 -10.14 -7.55 1.26
N ASN A 446 -10.73 -8.63 0.75
CA ASN A 446 -10.09 -9.55 -0.18
C ASN A 446 -10.82 -9.52 -1.52
N SER A 447 -10.09 -9.32 -2.62
CA SER A 447 -10.61 -9.42 -3.97
C SER A 447 -9.63 -10.10 -4.92
N GLN A 448 -10.12 -10.71 -6.00
CA GLN A 448 -9.25 -11.09 -7.12
C GLN A 448 -9.24 -9.97 -8.17
N LYS A 449 -10.42 -9.55 -8.67
CA LYS A 449 -10.51 -8.57 -9.78
C LYS A 449 -10.86 -7.13 -9.38
N GLY A 450 -11.27 -6.91 -8.14
CA GLY A 450 -11.63 -5.60 -7.60
C GLY A 450 -10.61 -5.08 -6.59
N VAL A 451 -10.92 -3.95 -5.98
CA VAL A 451 -10.13 -3.45 -4.84
C VAL A 451 -10.34 -4.37 -3.65
N GLY A 452 -9.28 -4.67 -2.89
CA GLY A 452 -9.41 -5.44 -1.65
C GLY A 452 -10.27 -4.69 -0.63
N LEU A 453 -9.74 -3.58 -0.12
CA LEU A 453 -10.35 -2.67 0.84
C LEU A 453 -10.43 -1.25 0.27
N TYR A 454 -11.62 -0.67 0.23
CA TYR A 454 -11.85 0.71 -0.20
C TYR A 454 -12.45 1.52 0.97
N LEU A 455 -11.66 2.44 1.54
CA LEU A 455 -12.04 3.30 2.67
C LEU A 455 -12.28 4.74 2.22
N GLY A 456 -13.55 5.17 2.30
CA GLY A 456 -13.98 6.53 1.99
C GLY A 456 -14.14 6.80 0.50
N GLU A 457 -14.81 7.90 0.16
CA GLU A 457 -14.88 8.45 -1.20
C GLU A 457 -14.49 9.93 -1.10
N ARG A 458 -14.25 10.60 -2.24
CA ARG A 458 -13.64 11.96 -2.30
C ARG A 458 -14.23 13.00 -1.35
N ASN A 459 -15.52 12.93 -1.03
CA ASN A 459 -16.23 13.91 -0.18
C ASN A 459 -16.72 13.35 1.16
N ASN A 460 -16.30 12.14 1.53
CA ASN A 460 -16.77 11.49 2.75
C ASN A 460 -15.81 11.73 3.90
N THR A 461 -16.39 11.76 5.10
CA THR A 461 -15.66 11.79 6.37
C THR A 461 -15.84 10.46 7.11
N ASN A 462 -14.75 9.79 7.41
CA ASN A 462 -14.77 8.59 8.24
C ASN A 462 -13.99 8.81 9.54
N THR A 463 -14.55 8.38 10.66
CA THR A 463 -13.93 8.43 11.97
C THR A 463 -13.86 7.03 12.56
N LEU A 464 -12.64 6.55 12.79
CA LEU A 464 -12.35 5.26 13.40
C LEU A 464 -11.62 5.53 14.72
N THR A 465 -12.17 5.05 15.84
CA THR A 465 -11.60 5.25 17.16
C THR A 465 -11.51 3.94 17.93
N ALA A 466 -10.30 3.48 18.22
CA ALA A 466 -10.01 2.33 19.07
C ALA A 466 -9.25 2.77 20.32
N THR A 467 -9.95 3.31 21.33
CA THR A 467 -9.35 4.06 22.45
C THR A 467 -8.25 3.30 23.18
N ASN A 468 -8.48 2.01 23.47
CA ASN A 468 -7.52 1.12 24.14
C ASN A 468 -7.16 -0.09 23.26
N GLY A 469 -7.14 0.11 21.94
CA GLY A 469 -6.94 -0.95 20.97
C GLY A 469 -6.26 -0.45 19.69
N SER A 470 -6.13 -1.34 18.71
CA SER A 470 -5.50 -1.03 17.43
C SER A 470 -6.53 -0.90 16.31
N ILE A 471 -6.20 -0.09 15.30
CA ILE A 471 -6.90 -0.07 14.02
C ILE A 471 -6.04 -0.84 13.00
N ASN A 472 -6.59 -1.92 12.45
CA ASN A 472 -5.91 -2.77 11.47
C ASN A 472 -6.69 -2.78 10.15
N LEU A 473 -6.04 -2.38 9.06
CA LEU A 473 -6.58 -2.40 7.70
C LEU A 473 -5.78 -3.40 6.88
N ASN A 474 -6.44 -4.46 6.39
CA ASN A 474 -5.83 -5.52 5.62
C ASN A 474 -6.52 -5.61 4.24
N GLY A 475 -5.74 -5.49 3.18
CA GLY A 475 -6.21 -5.57 1.81
C GLY A 475 -5.42 -6.58 0.99
N VAL A 476 -6.12 -7.40 0.22
CA VAL A 476 -5.53 -8.30 -0.78
C VAL A 476 -6.27 -8.14 -2.11
N SER A 477 -5.51 -8.01 -3.21
CA SER A 477 -6.05 -7.90 -4.58
C SER A 477 -5.13 -8.54 -5.62
N GLU A 478 -5.65 -9.25 -6.62
CA GLU A 478 -4.80 -9.75 -7.71
C GLU A 478 -4.63 -8.71 -8.84
N THR A 479 -5.64 -7.87 -9.10
CA THR A 479 -5.63 -6.98 -10.29
C THR A 479 -5.64 -5.48 -10.01
N LYS A 480 -6.29 -5.04 -8.92
CA LYS A 480 -6.38 -3.63 -8.51
C LYS A 480 -5.62 -3.39 -7.22
N SER A 481 -5.73 -2.20 -6.64
CA SER A 481 -5.07 -1.90 -5.38
C SER A 481 -5.62 -2.76 -4.24
N ALA A 482 -4.75 -3.18 -3.33
CA ALA A 482 -5.15 -3.98 -2.17
C ALA A 482 -5.90 -3.11 -1.16
N ILE A 483 -5.37 -1.91 -0.87
CA ILE A 483 -6.03 -0.88 -0.06
C ILE A 483 -6.10 0.42 -0.84
N GLU A 484 -7.29 1.01 -0.93
CA GLU A 484 -7.50 2.39 -1.37
C GLU A 484 -8.12 3.22 -0.25
N ILE A 485 -7.46 4.32 0.12
CA ILE A 485 -7.99 5.30 1.07
C ILE A 485 -8.29 6.59 0.30
N ARG A 486 -9.54 7.06 0.40
CA ARG A 486 -10.06 8.26 -0.27
C ARG A 486 -10.78 9.20 0.69
N GLY A 487 -10.91 10.47 0.29
CA GLY A 487 -11.68 11.47 1.04
C GLY A 487 -10.92 12.03 2.25
N SER A 488 -11.62 12.16 3.38
CA SER A 488 -11.06 12.62 4.64
C SER A 488 -11.31 11.62 5.75
N ASN A 489 -10.23 11.02 6.27
CA ASN A 489 -10.32 9.96 7.26
C ASN A 489 -9.56 10.36 8.53
N THR A 490 -10.17 10.13 9.69
CA THR A 490 -9.55 10.32 11.00
C THR A 490 -9.51 8.97 11.72
N LEU A 491 -8.30 8.46 11.95
CA LEU A 491 -8.05 7.22 12.67
C LEU A 491 -7.32 7.55 13.97
N THR A 492 -7.86 7.11 15.11
CA THR A 492 -7.27 7.32 16.43
C THR A 492 -7.26 6.00 17.20
N ALA A 493 -6.08 5.53 17.61
CA ALA A 493 -5.92 4.24 18.27
C ALA A 493 -4.62 4.19 19.09
N ASP A 494 -4.37 3.11 19.83
CA ASP A 494 -3.05 2.84 20.39
C ASP A 494 -2.02 2.58 19.28
N ASN A 495 -2.37 1.74 18.31
CA ASN A 495 -1.57 1.47 17.12
C ASN A 495 -2.45 1.51 15.86
N ILE A 496 -1.87 1.90 14.73
CA ILE A 496 -2.54 1.89 13.42
C ILE A 496 -1.68 1.10 12.43
N ASN A 497 -2.22 0.01 11.90
CA ASN A 497 -1.52 -0.89 10.99
C ASN A 497 -2.27 -1.04 9.67
N LEU A 498 -1.58 -0.85 8.55
CA LEU A 498 -2.10 -1.05 7.20
C LEU A 498 -1.22 -2.09 6.49
N THR A 499 -1.81 -3.17 5.99
CA THR A 499 -1.13 -4.21 5.22
C THR A 499 -1.84 -4.43 3.89
N GLY A 500 -1.19 -4.11 2.79
CA GLY A 500 -1.75 -4.21 1.45
C GLY A 500 -0.88 -5.02 0.50
N ASN A 501 -1.40 -6.16 0.03
CA ASN A 501 -0.69 -7.03 -0.92
C ASN A 501 -1.46 -7.09 -2.25
N SER A 502 -0.80 -6.69 -3.32
CA SER A 502 -1.38 -6.72 -4.66
C SER A 502 -0.48 -7.41 -5.67
N THR A 503 -1.04 -8.06 -6.69
CA THR A 503 -0.24 -8.57 -7.82
C THR A 503 -0.06 -7.49 -8.89
N ASN A 504 -1.14 -6.96 -9.50
CA ASN A 504 -1.00 -5.97 -10.60
C ASN A 504 -1.32 -4.51 -10.21
N GLY A 505 -2.07 -4.27 -9.13
CA GLY A 505 -2.35 -2.94 -8.62
C GLY A 505 -1.41 -2.51 -7.48
N MET A 506 -1.67 -1.36 -6.87
CA MET A 506 -0.86 -0.88 -5.75
C MET A 506 -1.09 -1.69 -4.47
N GLY A 507 -0.06 -1.88 -3.64
CA GLY A 507 -0.25 -2.49 -2.32
C GLY A 507 -1.16 -1.62 -1.46
N ILE A 508 -0.75 -0.37 -1.23
CA ILE A 508 -1.52 0.64 -0.51
C ILE A 508 -1.53 1.94 -1.31
N ASP A 509 -2.70 2.52 -1.48
CA ASP A 509 -2.88 3.78 -2.20
C ASP A 509 -3.73 4.76 -1.38
N VAL A 510 -3.08 5.80 -0.85
CA VAL A 510 -3.70 6.85 -0.06
C VAL A 510 -3.79 8.11 -0.91
N GLN A 511 -5.01 8.55 -1.20
CA GLN A 511 -5.28 9.78 -1.94
C GLN A 511 -6.40 10.54 -1.23
N GLY A 512 -6.20 11.77 -0.77
CA GLY A 512 -7.28 12.45 -0.07
C GLY A 512 -7.03 13.93 0.18
N ALA A 513 -8.10 14.65 0.50
CA ALA A 513 -8.02 16.07 0.83
C ALA A 513 -7.40 16.30 2.21
N SER A 514 -7.62 15.38 3.17
CA SER A 514 -7.04 15.42 4.51
C SER A 514 -7.21 14.09 5.24
N ASN A 515 -6.16 13.27 5.33
CA ASN A 515 -6.13 12.06 6.16
C ASN A 515 -5.32 12.31 7.43
N THR A 516 -5.87 11.97 8.60
CA THR A 516 -5.22 12.13 9.90
C THR A 516 -5.15 10.79 10.63
N LEU A 517 -3.94 10.32 10.91
CA LEU A 517 -3.70 9.11 11.66
C LEU A 517 -2.96 9.49 12.96
N THR A 518 -3.54 9.12 14.11
CA THR A 518 -2.99 9.42 15.43
C THR A 518 -2.89 8.14 16.26
N ALA A 519 -1.67 7.70 16.55
CA ALA A 519 -1.40 6.63 17.50
C ALA A 519 -1.07 7.23 18.87
N THR A 520 -1.97 7.06 19.85
CA THR A 520 -1.89 7.75 21.16
C THR A 520 -0.78 7.21 22.05
N ASN A 521 -0.51 5.91 21.98
CA ASN A 521 0.46 5.24 22.86
C ASN A 521 1.52 4.42 22.09
N GLY A 522 1.33 4.18 20.80
CA GLY A 522 2.10 3.23 20.03
C GLY A 522 2.63 3.79 18.71
N SER A 523 2.54 2.99 17.65
CA SER A 523 3.11 3.28 16.34
C SER A 523 2.07 3.31 15.22
N ILE A 524 2.46 3.94 14.12
CA ILE A 524 1.78 3.80 12.83
C ILE A 524 2.67 3.00 11.88
N SER A 525 2.14 1.94 11.29
CA SER A 525 2.87 1.09 10.34
C SER A 525 2.09 0.84 9.05
N LEU A 526 2.72 1.11 7.92
CA LEU A 526 2.24 0.76 6.59
C LEU A 526 3.19 -0.26 5.97
N THR A 527 2.65 -1.38 5.48
CA THR A 527 3.39 -2.37 4.71
C THR A 527 2.63 -2.67 3.42
N GLY A 528 3.15 -2.16 2.30
CA GLY A 528 2.57 -2.35 0.97
C GLY A 528 3.49 -3.13 0.04
N HIS A 529 2.93 -4.10 -0.67
CA HIS A 529 3.64 -4.90 -1.66
C HIS A 529 2.86 -4.96 -2.99
N SER A 530 3.59 -4.88 -4.11
CA SER A 530 3.04 -5.09 -5.45
C SER A 530 3.97 -5.92 -6.33
N ASP A 531 3.45 -6.88 -7.10
CA ASP A 531 4.27 -7.66 -8.05
C ASP A 531 4.54 -6.92 -9.38
N ASP A 532 3.79 -5.86 -9.70
CA ASP A 532 3.89 -5.16 -11.00
C ASP A 532 3.62 -3.64 -10.93
N ASN A 533 3.42 -3.08 -9.74
CA ASN A 533 3.05 -1.67 -9.54
C ASN A 533 3.72 -1.11 -8.27
N ILE A 534 3.15 -0.05 -7.68
CA ILE A 534 3.71 0.63 -6.51
C ILE A 534 3.36 -0.14 -5.22
N GLY A 535 4.34 -0.38 -4.36
CA GLY A 535 4.10 -0.95 -3.02
C GLY A 535 3.22 -0.04 -2.16
N VAL A 536 3.65 1.20 -1.93
CA VAL A 536 2.87 2.23 -1.22
C VAL A 536 2.88 3.55 -1.99
N SER A 537 1.71 4.10 -2.30
CA SER A 537 1.58 5.48 -2.78
C SER A 537 0.87 6.35 -1.75
N LEU A 538 1.52 7.44 -1.33
CA LEU A 538 0.96 8.49 -0.49
C LEU A 538 0.84 9.77 -1.31
N SER A 539 -0.39 10.25 -1.48
CA SER A 539 -0.69 11.47 -2.24
C SER A 539 -1.77 12.32 -1.57
N GLY A 540 -1.87 13.58 -2.00
CA GLY A 540 -2.80 14.56 -1.42
C GLY A 540 -2.26 15.10 -0.09
N SER A 541 -3.11 15.30 0.91
CA SER A 541 -2.68 15.83 2.21
C SER A 541 -2.91 14.81 3.32
N SER A 542 -1.86 14.50 4.08
CA SER A 542 -1.95 13.59 5.22
C SER A 542 -1.06 14.01 6.40
N SER A 543 -1.57 13.77 7.61
CA SER A 543 -0.89 14.03 8.88
C SER A 543 -0.82 12.75 9.71
N TRP A 544 0.37 12.48 10.23
CA TRP A 544 0.70 11.25 10.92
C TRP A 544 1.35 11.61 12.25
N ASP A 545 0.76 11.18 13.36
CA ASP A 545 1.21 11.52 14.71
C ASP A 545 1.34 10.25 15.56
N ALA A 546 2.57 9.89 15.92
CA ALA A 546 2.89 8.70 16.71
C ALA A 546 4.29 8.80 17.32
N THR A 547 4.63 7.91 18.26
CA THR A 547 6.02 7.82 18.72
C THR A 547 6.95 7.34 17.59
N ASN A 548 6.49 6.36 16.81
CA ASN A 548 7.21 5.81 15.67
C ASN A 548 6.25 5.63 14.48
N ILE A 549 6.70 6.04 13.30
CA ILE A 549 5.99 5.93 12.03
C ILE A 549 6.89 5.15 11.06
N THR A 550 6.43 3.99 10.61
CA THR A 550 7.16 3.16 9.65
C THR A 550 6.32 2.95 8.40
N ILE A 551 6.87 3.32 7.24
CA ILE A 551 6.26 3.08 5.94
C ILE A 551 7.21 2.19 5.15
N THR A 552 6.78 0.97 4.85
CA THR A 552 7.55 0.00 4.07
C THR A 552 6.79 -0.30 2.78
N GLY A 553 7.43 -0.06 1.65
CA GLY A 553 6.86 -0.31 0.33
C GLY A 553 7.82 -1.13 -0.52
N SER A 554 7.31 -2.17 -1.16
CA SER A 554 8.11 -3.03 -2.04
C SER A 554 7.39 -3.30 -3.36
N SER A 555 8.16 -3.35 -4.44
CA SER A 555 7.68 -3.84 -5.73
C SER A 555 8.63 -4.89 -6.30
N SER A 556 8.08 -5.97 -6.86
CA SER A 556 8.83 -7.07 -7.47
C SER A 556 8.74 -7.07 -9.00
N TRP A 557 9.54 -7.91 -9.66
CA TRP A 557 9.44 -8.18 -11.09
C TRP A 557 8.94 -9.61 -11.36
N ASN A 558 7.75 -9.74 -11.92
CA ASN A 558 7.14 -11.04 -12.26
C ASN A 558 7.51 -11.60 -13.65
N GLY A 559 8.51 -11.01 -14.34
CA GLY A 559 8.93 -11.47 -15.68
C GLY A 559 8.03 -11.03 -16.84
N SER A 560 7.07 -10.12 -16.63
CA SER A 560 6.26 -9.56 -17.72
C SER A 560 7.12 -8.80 -18.73
N THR A 561 6.80 -8.97 -20.02
CA THR A 561 7.45 -8.25 -21.12
C THR A 561 7.20 -6.76 -20.97
N PHE A 562 8.27 -5.96 -20.99
CA PHE A 562 8.24 -4.50 -20.91
C PHE A 562 7.05 -3.89 -21.66
N SER A 563 5.96 -3.57 -20.95
CA SER A 563 5.00 -2.59 -21.46
C SER A 563 5.68 -1.22 -21.39
N GLU A 564 5.43 -0.35 -22.36
CA GLU A 564 5.99 1.02 -22.41
C GLU A 564 5.74 1.83 -21.10
N ASP A 565 4.84 1.37 -20.23
CA ASP A 565 4.64 1.84 -18.86
C ASP A 565 5.70 1.32 -17.86
N VAL A 566 7.00 1.47 -18.15
CA VAL A 566 8.13 1.20 -17.22
C VAL A 566 8.14 2.19 -16.01
N TYR A 567 7.04 2.93 -15.80
CA TYR A 567 6.92 4.05 -14.88
C TYR A 567 6.42 3.69 -13.46
N VAL A 568 5.97 2.46 -13.21
CA VAL A 568 5.12 2.13 -12.04
C VAL A 568 5.71 1.22 -10.96
N ARG A 569 6.85 0.56 -11.16
CA ARG A 569 7.38 -0.42 -10.17
C ARG A 569 8.21 0.23 -9.07
N ARG A 570 7.56 1.04 -8.23
CA ARG A 570 8.22 1.74 -7.12
C ARG A 570 7.95 1.04 -5.81
N GLY A 571 8.93 1.00 -4.92
CA GLY A 571 8.67 0.61 -3.53
C GLY A 571 7.67 1.58 -2.90
N ILE A 572 8.01 2.86 -2.89
CA ILE A 572 7.19 3.95 -2.33
C ILE A 572 7.11 5.12 -3.31
N GLN A 573 5.93 5.71 -3.44
CA GLN A 573 5.72 7.00 -4.10
C GLN A 573 5.16 8.01 -3.10
N LEU A 574 5.81 9.17 -3.02
CA LEU A 574 5.37 10.32 -2.22
C LEU A 574 4.99 11.49 -3.12
N ASP A 575 3.81 12.05 -2.86
CA ASP A 575 3.23 13.17 -3.60
C ASP A 575 2.38 14.03 -2.62
N GLY A 576 2.30 15.34 -2.85
CA GLY A 576 1.48 16.25 -2.06
C GLY A 576 2.07 16.67 -0.70
N ASN A 577 1.20 16.93 0.28
CA ASN A 577 1.55 17.49 1.60
C ASN A 577 1.53 16.42 2.68
N LEU A 578 2.71 15.98 3.11
CA LEU A 578 2.87 14.91 4.08
C LEU A 578 3.52 15.47 5.35
N THR A 579 2.80 15.40 6.47
CA THR A 579 3.29 15.84 7.78
C THR A 579 3.43 14.66 8.72
N PHE A 580 4.61 14.52 9.32
CA PHE A 580 4.93 13.45 10.25
C PHE A 580 5.40 14.06 11.58
N THR A 581 4.86 13.56 12.68
CA THR A 581 5.26 13.94 14.05
C THR A 581 5.74 12.70 14.78
N GLY A 582 6.96 12.75 15.32
CA GLY A 582 7.66 11.62 15.94
C GLY A 582 8.83 11.08 15.12
N ASN A 583 9.29 9.86 15.43
CA ASN A 583 10.35 9.20 14.65
C ASN A 583 9.77 8.57 13.38
N VAL A 584 10.44 8.75 12.24
CA VAL A 584 9.94 8.33 10.93
C VAL A 584 10.96 7.46 10.21
N ALA A 585 10.53 6.31 9.69
CA ALA A 585 11.29 5.46 8.80
C ALA A 585 10.48 5.13 7.53
N ILE A 586 10.96 5.60 6.38
CA ILE A 586 10.37 5.35 5.06
C ILE A 586 11.32 4.41 4.32
N ASN A 587 10.91 3.16 4.06
CA ASN A 587 11.73 2.10 3.49
C ASN A 587 11.12 1.59 2.19
N GLY A 588 11.66 2.05 1.05
CA GLY A 588 11.22 1.68 -0.28
C GLY A 588 12.20 0.75 -0.98
N THR A 589 11.72 -0.37 -1.53
CA THR A 589 12.51 -1.26 -2.40
C THR A 589 11.80 -1.44 -3.73
N GLY A 590 12.43 -1.08 -4.84
CA GLY A 590 11.89 -1.28 -6.19
C GLY A 590 12.75 -2.25 -6.99
N GLU A 591 12.17 -3.33 -7.49
CA GLU A 591 12.82 -4.19 -8.48
C GLU A 591 12.52 -3.67 -9.91
N GLY A 592 13.53 -3.14 -10.59
CA GLY A 592 13.40 -2.50 -11.90
C GLY A 592 12.78 -1.10 -11.87
N GLY A 593 12.65 -0.48 -10.69
CA GLY A 593 12.12 0.86 -10.47
C GLY A 593 12.68 1.49 -9.18
N SER A 594 12.35 2.74 -8.90
CA SER A 594 12.87 3.43 -7.71
C SER A 594 12.42 2.80 -6.39
N GLY A 595 13.31 2.78 -5.41
CA GLY A 595 12.95 2.43 -4.03
C GLY A 595 11.95 3.43 -3.47
N VAL A 596 12.32 4.71 -3.46
CA VAL A 596 11.44 5.83 -3.10
C VAL A 596 11.41 6.86 -4.23
N ALA A 597 10.23 7.21 -4.71
CA ALA A 597 10.02 8.25 -5.71
C ALA A 597 9.32 9.47 -5.10
N LEU A 598 9.85 10.66 -5.40
CA LEU A 598 9.27 11.95 -5.07
C LEU A 598 8.73 12.59 -6.37
N ARG A 599 7.46 12.96 -6.45
CA ARG A 599 6.83 13.46 -7.69
C ARG A 599 6.36 14.91 -7.62
N THR A 600 6.57 15.66 -8.71
CA THR A 600 5.96 16.99 -8.98
C THR A 600 6.25 18.03 -7.89
N LEU A 601 5.32 18.22 -6.95
CA LEU A 601 5.47 19.06 -5.77
C LEU A 601 5.21 18.22 -4.52
N VAL A 602 6.28 17.95 -3.76
CA VAL A 602 6.18 17.23 -2.50
C VAL A 602 6.56 18.17 -1.35
N ASN A 603 5.67 18.29 -0.36
CA ASN A 603 5.94 18.99 0.89
C ASN A 603 6.08 17.96 2.01
N LEU A 604 7.31 17.72 2.46
CA LEU A 604 7.62 16.81 3.57
C LEU A 604 7.88 17.65 4.82
N THR A 605 7.02 17.54 5.82
CA THR A 605 7.20 18.20 7.12
C THR A 605 7.47 17.15 8.19
N PHE A 606 8.59 17.29 8.90
CA PHE A 606 8.97 16.42 10.01
C PHE A 606 9.03 17.23 11.30
N ASN A 607 8.26 16.81 12.31
CA ASN A 607 8.17 17.46 13.61
C ASN A 607 8.70 16.53 14.71
N ASN A 608 9.60 17.02 15.55
CA ASN A 608 10.03 16.39 16.81
C ASN A 608 10.46 14.91 16.68
N GLY A 609 11.70 14.66 16.26
CA GLY A 609 12.23 13.29 16.17
C GLY A 609 13.30 13.14 15.09
N THR A 610 13.61 11.90 14.72
CA THR A 610 14.49 11.59 13.58
C THR A 610 13.68 11.07 12.40
N ALA A 611 14.04 11.48 11.19
CA ALA A 611 13.46 10.99 9.96
C ALA A 611 14.52 10.27 9.13
N ILE A 612 14.21 9.07 8.66
CA ILE A 612 15.08 8.28 7.79
C ILE A 612 14.28 7.87 6.54
N ILE A 613 14.82 8.16 5.36
CA ILE A 613 14.28 7.73 4.08
C ILE A 613 15.31 6.80 3.43
N ASN A 614 14.97 5.53 3.28
CA ASN A 614 15.79 4.51 2.63
C ASN A 614 15.13 4.12 1.32
N GLY A 615 15.84 4.28 0.21
CA GLY A 615 15.41 3.87 -1.11
C GLY A 615 16.44 2.95 -1.76
N THR A 616 16.01 1.73 -2.07
CA THR A 616 16.83 0.71 -2.72
C THR A 616 16.23 0.35 -4.08
N SER A 617 17.02 0.42 -5.14
CA SER A 617 16.65 -0.14 -6.45
C SER A 617 17.47 -1.38 -6.74
N THR A 618 16.80 -2.49 -7.04
CA THR A 618 17.40 -3.78 -7.42
C THR A 618 17.00 -4.13 -8.85
N GLY A 619 17.77 -4.97 -9.55
CA GLY A 619 17.37 -5.51 -10.86
C GLY A 619 17.92 -4.79 -12.11
N HIS A 620 17.67 -5.40 -13.27
CA HIS A 620 18.23 -5.03 -14.58
C HIS A 620 17.34 -3.96 -15.25
N SER A 621 17.65 -2.69 -15.03
CA SER A 621 17.04 -1.60 -15.82
C SER A 621 17.90 -1.27 -17.03
N VAL A 622 17.25 -1.03 -18.16
CA VAL A 622 17.85 -0.50 -19.41
C VAL A 622 17.73 1.03 -19.50
N ASN A 623 17.14 1.70 -18.49
CA ASN A 623 16.98 3.15 -18.44
C ASN A 623 17.39 3.69 -17.06
N ASP A 624 18.53 4.37 -17.06
CA ASP A 624 19.29 4.89 -15.91
C ASP A 624 18.52 5.81 -14.95
N ILE A 625 17.45 6.45 -15.42
CA ILE A 625 16.85 7.58 -14.73
C ILE A 625 15.65 7.17 -13.85
N TYR A 626 14.93 6.10 -14.20
CA TYR A 626 13.67 5.70 -13.54
C TYR A 626 13.87 4.76 -12.35
N THR A 627 15.12 4.42 -12.06
CA THR A 627 15.50 3.32 -11.18
C THR A 627 16.55 3.76 -10.14
N ALA A 628 16.53 5.04 -9.78
CA ALA A 628 17.36 5.53 -8.68
C ALA A 628 16.86 4.96 -7.35
N GLY A 629 17.76 4.74 -6.38
CA GLY A 629 17.37 4.33 -5.03
C GLY A 629 16.33 5.30 -4.44
N ILE A 630 16.66 6.60 -4.46
CA ILE A 630 15.71 7.71 -4.26
C ILE A 630 15.70 8.58 -5.52
N GLY A 631 14.55 8.67 -6.19
CA GLY A 631 14.41 9.39 -7.46
C GLY A 631 13.39 10.53 -7.41
N LEU A 632 13.64 11.58 -8.19
CA LEU A 632 12.64 12.60 -8.53
C LEU A 632 12.03 12.28 -9.89
N HIS A 633 10.70 12.32 -9.99
CA HIS A 633 9.99 11.81 -11.17
C HIS A 633 8.85 12.72 -11.65
N SER A 634 9.09 13.44 -12.75
CA SER A 634 8.10 14.25 -13.47
C SER A 634 7.75 13.75 -14.87
N TYR A 635 6.92 14.49 -15.61
CA TYR A 635 6.74 14.42 -17.08
C TYR A 635 7.57 15.50 -17.82
N ILE A 636 8.01 15.26 -19.06
CA ILE A 636 9.06 16.06 -19.73
C ILE A 636 8.58 17.52 -19.78
N GLY A 637 9.33 18.43 -19.14
CA GLY A 637 9.02 19.86 -19.10
C GLY A 637 8.50 20.41 -17.77
N GLU A 638 8.12 19.56 -16.82
CA GLU A 638 7.67 19.97 -15.47
C GLU A 638 8.83 20.27 -14.51
N THR A 639 8.56 21.02 -13.43
CA THR A 639 9.54 21.33 -12.38
C THR A 639 9.30 20.47 -11.15
N ASP A 640 10.28 19.63 -10.79
CA ASP A 640 10.22 18.80 -9.59
C ASP A 640 10.77 19.56 -8.38
N ILE A 641 9.87 19.97 -7.49
CA ILE A 641 10.23 20.67 -6.25
C ILE A 641 9.85 19.81 -5.06
N THR A 642 10.84 19.47 -4.23
CA THR A 642 10.60 18.92 -2.90
C THR A 642 10.91 19.98 -1.86
N ASN A 643 9.91 20.39 -1.09
CA ASN A 643 10.11 21.22 0.09
C ASN A 643 10.22 20.31 1.31
N ILE A 644 11.35 20.38 2.00
CA ILE A 644 11.65 19.65 3.23
C ILE A 644 11.66 20.66 4.37
N ILE A 645 10.74 20.48 5.31
CA ILE A 645 10.56 21.36 6.46
C ILE A 645 10.86 20.56 7.72
N LEU A 646 11.87 21.00 8.48
CA LEU A 646 12.30 20.36 9.72
C LEU A 646 11.91 21.23 10.91
N ASN A 647 11.11 20.70 11.82
CA ASN A 647 10.72 21.37 13.05
C ASN A 647 11.30 20.58 14.24
N ASN A 648 12.54 20.92 14.61
CA ASN A 648 13.32 20.21 15.63
C ASN A 648 13.51 18.72 15.28
N SER A 649 13.90 18.46 14.03
CA SER A 649 14.06 17.11 13.49
C SER A 649 15.32 16.99 12.65
N ASN A 650 15.99 15.84 12.69
CA ASN A 650 17.08 15.51 11.78
C ASN A 650 16.60 14.56 10.68
N LEU A 651 17.06 14.74 9.45
CA LEU A 651 16.72 13.90 8.30
C LEU A 651 17.96 13.19 7.75
N THR A 652 17.86 11.87 7.55
CA THR A 652 18.83 11.09 6.80
C THR A 652 18.16 10.47 5.57
N MET A 653 18.71 10.67 4.39
CA MET A 653 18.25 10.06 3.14
C MET A 653 19.33 9.11 2.61
N ASN A 654 19.01 7.84 2.46
CA ASN A 654 19.91 6.80 1.97
C ASN A 654 19.36 6.23 0.65
N GLY A 655 20.02 6.53 -0.47
CA GLY A 655 19.72 5.96 -1.77
C GLY A 655 20.78 4.97 -2.20
N HIS A 656 20.37 3.75 -2.53
CA HIS A 656 21.24 2.72 -3.07
C HIS A 656 20.69 2.18 -4.38
N SER A 657 21.56 2.02 -5.38
CA SER A 657 21.23 1.27 -6.59
C SER A 657 22.41 0.50 -7.13
N GLN A 658 22.15 -0.60 -7.82
CA GLN A 658 23.18 -1.37 -8.52
C GLN A 658 23.49 -0.75 -9.89
N ASN A 659 22.45 -0.52 -10.69
CA ASN A 659 22.57 -0.01 -12.07
C ASN A 659 22.09 1.44 -12.20
N ALA A 660 21.46 1.98 -11.15
CA ALA A 660 20.90 3.33 -10.95
C ALA A 660 21.88 4.41 -10.50
N ALA A 661 21.49 5.69 -10.53
CA ALA A 661 22.01 6.62 -9.53
C ALA A 661 21.55 6.19 -8.12
N GLY A 662 22.37 6.40 -7.09
CA GLY A 662 21.93 6.15 -5.71
C GLY A 662 20.77 7.09 -5.34
N ILE A 663 20.98 8.39 -5.56
CA ILE A 663 19.98 9.44 -5.47
C ILE A 663 20.09 10.29 -6.73
N GLY A 664 18.98 10.51 -7.46
CA GLY A 664 19.06 11.16 -8.77
C GLY A 664 17.81 11.91 -9.21
N GLY A 665 18.03 13.01 -9.93
CA GLY A 665 17.01 13.71 -10.72
C GLY A 665 16.83 13.12 -12.12
N TRP A 666 15.91 13.70 -12.89
CA TRP A 666 15.56 13.21 -14.22
C TRP A 666 16.73 13.23 -15.19
N SER A 667 17.33 14.37 -15.50
CA SER A 667 18.33 14.42 -16.57
C SER A 667 19.41 15.44 -16.32
N ASP A 668 20.60 15.17 -16.87
CA ASP A 668 21.74 16.09 -16.93
C ASP A 668 21.43 17.37 -17.73
N SER A 669 20.29 17.42 -18.43
CA SER A 669 19.88 18.57 -19.22
C SER A 669 18.96 19.53 -18.47
N ASP A 670 18.42 19.13 -17.31
CA ASP A 670 17.30 19.78 -16.65
C ASP A 670 17.72 20.56 -15.38
N THR A 671 17.44 21.87 -15.37
CA THR A 671 17.68 22.77 -14.21
C THR A 671 16.54 22.74 -13.19
N LYS A 672 15.53 21.88 -13.39
CA LYS A 672 14.23 21.99 -12.72
C LYS A 672 14.03 21.06 -11.53
N THR A 673 14.99 20.21 -11.19
CA THR A 673 14.96 19.36 -9.98
C THR A 673 15.55 20.10 -8.78
N LYS A 674 14.72 20.45 -7.80
CA LYS A 674 15.14 21.27 -6.65
C LYS A 674 14.64 20.72 -5.31
N TRP A 675 15.53 20.72 -4.31
CA TRP A 675 15.19 20.54 -2.91
C TRP A 675 15.35 21.86 -2.16
N ASN A 676 14.25 22.36 -1.60
CA ASN A 676 14.27 23.49 -0.69
C ASN A 676 14.20 22.96 0.74
N ILE A 677 15.23 23.21 1.53
CA ILE A 677 15.37 22.68 2.88
C ILE A 677 15.33 23.85 3.86
N SER A 678 14.44 23.79 4.85
CA SER A 678 14.24 24.88 5.80
C SER A 678 13.86 24.39 7.20
N GLY A 679 13.92 25.29 8.18
CA GLY A 679 13.53 25.03 9.57
C GLY A 679 14.75 24.81 10.49
N ASN A 680 14.61 23.96 11.51
CA ASN A 680 15.65 23.68 12.50
C ASN A 680 15.99 22.17 12.53
N GLY A 681 17.24 21.83 12.20
CA GLY A 681 17.69 20.43 12.12
C GLY A 681 18.85 20.21 11.16
N ASN A 682 19.44 19.01 11.18
CA ASN A 682 20.50 18.61 10.25
C ASN A 682 20.00 17.62 9.20
N VAL A 683 20.55 17.70 8.00
CA VAL A 683 20.26 16.79 6.88
C VAL A 683 21.52 16.07 6.43
N THR A 684 21.43 14.73 6.36
CA THR A 684 22.45 13.88 5.77
C THR A 684 21.88 13.18 4.54
N ILE A 685 22.55 13.30 3.40
CA ILE A 685 22.14 12.69 2.12
C ILE A 685 23.24 11.71 1.72
N ASN A 686 22.93 10.42 1.64
CA ASN A 686 23.86 9.34 1.30
C ASN A 686 23.41 8.67 0.00
N GLY A 687 24.09 8.97 -1.10
CA GLY A 687 23.89 8.33 -2.38
C GLY A 687 24.97 7.30 -2.66
N SER A 688 24.58 6.07 -3.01
CA SER A 688 25.52 5.00 -3.39
C SER A 688 25.08 4.27 -4.65
N SER A 689 26.02 4.06 -5.55
CA SER A 689 25.81 3.29 -6.78
C SER A 689 26.99 2.36 -7.07
N VAL A 690 26.75 1.31 -7.86
CA VAL A 690 27.82 0.47 -8.42
C VAL A 690 28.19 0.99 -9.81
N GLU A 691 27.24 0.99 -10.76
CA GLU A 691 27.52 1.32 -12.17
C GLU A 691 27.49 2.82 -12.49
N MET A 692 26.70 3.61 -11.76
CA MET A 692 26.38 5.00 -12.08
C MET A 692 26.77 5.95 -10.95
N ASP A 693 26.23 7.17 -10.91
CA ASP A 693 26.63 8.16 -9.91
C ASP A 693 26.00 7.88 -8.52
N GLY A 694 26.74 8.14 -7.44
CA GLY A 694 26.18 8.05 -6.09
C GLY A 694 25.04 9.05 -5.90
N PHE A 695 25.28 10.30 -6.27
CA PHE A 695 24.29 11.39 -6.33
C PHE A 695 24.34 12.09 -7.69
N ARG A 696 23.18 12.45 -8.25
CA ARG A 696 23.08 13.04 -9.59
C ARG A 696 22.04 14.17 -9.69
N THR A 697 22.46 15.34 -10.14
CA THR A 697 21.60 16.39 -10.77
C THR A 697 20.37 16.85 -9.98
N ILE A 698 20.55 17.21 -8.70
CA ILE A 698 19.51 17.87 -7.89
C ILE A 698 20.10 19.15 -7.30
N SER A 699 19.44 20.29 -7.55
CA SER A 699 19.82 21.56 -6.91
C SER A 699 19.33 21.57 -5.46
N ILE A 700 20.15 22.06 -4.53
CA ILE A 700 19.82 22.10 -3.11
C ILE A 700 19.95 23.53 -2.59
N ASN A 701 18.83 24.07 -2.12
CA ASN A 701 18.78 25.35 -1.42
C ASN A 701 18.49 25.12 0.06
N ALA A 702 19.51 25.27 0.90
CA ALA A 702 19.41 25.16 2.36
C ALA A 702 19.57 26.52 3.08
N THR A 703 19.32 27.64 2.38
CA THR A 703 19.46 28.99 2.97
C THR A 703 18.47 29.26 4.10
N GLY A 704 17.32 28.57 4.11
CA GLY A 704 16.31 28.66 5.16
C GLY A 704 16.50 27.66 6.31
N LEU A 705 17.57 26.87 6.30
CA LEU A 705 17.85 25.86 7.34
C LEU A 705 18.78 26.43 8.41
N ASN A 706 18.33 26.36 9.66
CA ASN A 706 19.17 26.51 10.84
C ASN A 706 19.72 25.13 11.24
N GLY A 707 20.86 24.78 10.66
CA GLY A 707 21.54 23.50 10.81
C GLY A 707 22.51 23.28 9.65
N SER A 708 22.88 22.03 9.39
CA SER A 708 23.79 21.68 8.30
C SER A 708 23.18 20.69 7.29
N VAL A 709 23.65 20.77 6.05
CA VAL A 709 23.38 19.77 5.00
C VAL A 709 24.68 19.14 4.57
N ALA A 710 24.82 17.83 4.77
CA ALA A 710 25.96 17.04 4.31
C ALA A 710 25.51 16.04 3.24
N LEU A 711 26.09 16.13 2.05
CA LEU A 711 25.86 15.24 0.91
C LEU A 711 27.07 14.34 0.72
N PHE A 712 26.87 13.04 0.84
CA PHE A 712 27.85 12.00 0.61
C PHE A 712 27.45 11.17 -0.61
N GLY A 713 28.30 11.12 -1.62
CA GLY A 713 28.10 10.33 -2.82
C GLY A 713 29.22 9.31 -3.00
N LYS A 714 28.88 8.04 -3.22
CA LYS A 714 29.84 6.97 -3.47
C LYS A 714 29.49 6.20 -4.74
N SER A 715 30.47 5.96 -5.59
CA SER A 715 30.31 5.07 -6.73
C SER A 715 31.52 4.16 -6.95
N THR A 716 31.30 3.02 -7.61
CA THR A 716 32.37 2.16 -8.11
C THR A 716 32.80 2.57 -9.53
N ASN A 717 31.88 2.62 -10.50
CA ASN A 717 32.21 2.89 -11.90
C ASN A 717 31.84 4.32 -12.36
N GLY A 718 30.86 4.95 -11.73
CA GLY A 718 30.45 6.34 -11.99
C GLY A 718 31.11 7.34 -11.04
N SER A 719 30.62 8.59 -11.03
CA SER A 719 31.11 9.62 -10.11
C SER A 719 30.52 9.44 -8.72
N GLY A 720 31.27 9.80 -7.67
CA GLY A 720 30.72 9.83 -6.32
C GLY A 720 29.52 10.78 -6.24
N VAL A 721 29.73 12.03 -6.66
CA VAL A 721 28.70 13.04 -6.85
C VAL A 721 28.83 13.66 -8.23
N LYS A 722 27.74 13.72 -8.99
CA LYS A 722 27.65 14.45 -10.26
C LYS A 722 26.66 15.60 -10.13
N ILE A 723 27.14 16.82 -10.33
CA ILE A 723 26.30 18.01 -10.45
C ILE A 723 26.40 18.58 -11.86
N THR A 724 25.23 18.78 -12.47
CA THR A 724 25.13 19.33 -13.82
C THR A 724 24.03 20.37 -13.86
N LYS A 725 24.37 21.61 -14.25
CA LYS A 725 23.44 22.74 -14.32
C LYS A 725 22.68 23.00 -13.00
N THR A 726 23.37 22.96 -11.86
CA THR A 726 22.72 23.08 -10.54
C THR A 726 23.08 24.34 -9.77
N GLU A 727 22.21 24.68 -8.82
CA GLU A 727 22.44 25.66 -7.78
C GLU A 727 22.59 24.93 -6.43
N MET A 728 23.71 25.14 -5.75
CA MET A 728 23.95 24.60 -4.40
C MET A 728 24.16 25.75 -3.43
N SER A 729 23.43 25.77 -2.31
CA SER A 729 23.55 26.81 -1.31
C SER A 729 23.54 26.25 0.11
N ASN A 730 24.58 26.55 0.89
CA ASN A 730 24.81 26.06 2.26
C ASN A 730 24.87 24.52 2.35
N VAL A 731 25.71 23.90 1.53
CA VAL A 731 25.86 22.43 1.45
C VAL A 731 27.33 22.02 1.55
N THR A 732 27.62 20.96 2.30
CA THR A 732 28.92 20.29 2.25
C THR A 732 28.79 19.03 1.39
N ILE A 733 29.53 18.96 0.29
CA ILE A 733 29.53 17.87 -0.69
C ILE A 733 30.81 17.05 -0.51
N SER A 734 30.67 15.74 -0.37
CA SER A 734 31.76 14.77 -0.31
C SER A 734 31.50 13.63 -1.27
N GLY A 735 32.31 13.51 -2.32
CA GLY A 735 32.19 12.49 -3.34
C GLY A 735 33.38 11.54 -3.35
N SER A 736 33.13 10.25 -3.53
CA SER A 736 34.17 9.23 -3.67
C SER A 736 33.87 8.25 -4.79
N ALA A 737 34.86 8.01 -5.66
CA ALA A 737 34.80 7.01 -6.72
C ALA A 737 36.02 6.07 -6.63
N THR A 738 35.77 4.76 -6.63
CA THR A 738 36.85 3.75 -6.49
C THR A 738 37.38 3.22 -7.82
N GLY A 739 36.67 3.43 -8.92
CA GLY A 739 37.12 3.11 -10.28
C GLY A 739 37.59 4.35 -11.05
N ASN A 740 37.21 4.43 -12.32
CA ASN A 740 37.60 5.52 -13.23
C ASN A 740 36.77 6.80 -13.10
N GLY A 741 35.64 6.75 -12.39
CA GLY A 741 34.80 7.92 -12.15
C GLY A 741 35.49 8.97 -11.28
N SER A 742 35.02 10.21 -11.35
CA SER A 742 35.56 11.29 -10.50
C SER A 742 34.93 11.24 -9.11
N GLY A 743 35.67 11.66 -8.08
CA GLY A 743 35.08 11.84 -6.75
C GLY A 743 33.86 12.77 -6.82
N VAL A 744 34.04 13.95 -7.39
CA VAL A 744 32.97 14.87 -7.78
C VAL A 744 33.13 15.29 -9.24
N ASP A 745 32.05 15.24 -10.04
CA ASP A 745 31.98 15.77 -11.40
C ASP A 745 31.07 17.00 -11.44
N ILE A 746 31.62 18.12 -11.91
CA ILE A 746 30.96 19.41 -12.08
C ILE A 746 30.93 19.72 -13.58
N SER A 747 29.76 19.56 -14.18
CA SER A 747 29.54 19.76 -15.63
C SER A 747 28.40 20.74 -15.92
N GLY A 748 28.34 21.36 -17.10
CA GLY A 748 27.37 22.44 -17.36
C GLY A 748 27.53 23.66 -16.45
N ASP A 749 26.53 24.55 -16.41
CA ASP A 749 26.62 25.83 -15.69
C ASP A 749 26.18 25.69 -14.23
N ASN A 750 27.11 25.74 -13.28
CA ASN A 750 26.81 25.55 -11.85
C ASN A 750 27.09 26.81 -11.04
N THR A 751 26.25 27.05 -10.03
CA THR A 751 26.44 28.11 -9.03
C THR A 751 26.54 27.53 -7.64
N LEU A 752 27.64 27.82 -6.94
CA LEU A 752 27.90 27.36 -5.58
C LEU A 752 27.96 28.56 -4.62
N THR A 753 27.09 28.61 -3.63
CA THR A 753 27.05 29.67 -2.62
C THR A 753 27.24 29.09 -1.22
N ASN A 754 28.35 29.44 -0.56
CA ASN A 754 28.74 28.86 0.74
C ASN A 754 28.72 27.31 0.70
N THR A 755 29.24 26.73 -0.40
CA THR A 755 29.27 25.29 -0.59
C THR A 755 30.71 24.80 -0.54
N THR A 756 30.98 23.81 0.29
CA THR A 756 32.27 23.12 0.33
C THR A 756 32.17 21.84 -0.49
N VAL A 757 33.06 21.65 -1.46
CA VAL A 757 33.14 20.45 -2.29
C VAL A 757 34.44 19.72 -1.96
N SER A 758 34.34 18.43 -1.65
CA SER A 758 35.46 17.52 -1.47
C SER A 758 35.28 16.28 -2.33
N GLY A 759 36.22 16.00 -3.22
CA GLY A 759 36.17 14.82 -4.09
C GLY A 759 37.41 13.94 -3.94
N ASN A 760 37.21 12.63 -3.87
CA ASN A 760 38.26 11.64 -3.76
C ASN A 760 38.15 10.60 -4.89
N GLY A 761 39.09 10.61 -5.82
CA GLY A 761 39.18 9.65 -6.93
C GLY A 761 40.32 8.66 -6.72
N THR A 762 40.11 7.38 -7.02
CA THR A 762 41.21 6.41 -7.08
C THR A 762 41.96 6.56 -8.40
N ASP A 763 41.36 6.16 -9.52
CA ASP A 763 41.98 6.31 -10.85
C ASP A 763 41.42 7.51 -11.65
N GLY A 764 40.19 7.93 -11.35
CA GLY A 764 39.61 9.18 -11.84
C GLY A 764 40.08 10.41 -11.07
N ALA A 765 39.67 11.61 -11.52
CA ALA A 765 40.01 12.85 -10.84
C ALA A 765 39.35 12.94 -9.45
N GLY A 766 39.99 13.63 -8.50
CA GLY A 766 39.34 13.98 -7.24
C GLY A 766 38.10 14.82 -7.49
N VAL A 767 38.26 15.94 -8.19
CA VAL A 767 37.17 16.73 -8.75
C VAL A 767 37.43 16.98 -10.24
N SER A 768 36.41 16.83 -11.08
CA SER A 768 36.42 17.24 -12.49
C SER A 768 35.50 18.44 -12.69
N ILE A 769 35.99 19.49 -13.34
CA ILE A 769 35.25 20.72 -13.67
C ILE A 769 35.29 20.90 -15.18
N SER A 770 34.23 20.48 -15.85
CA SER A 770 34.11 20.54 -17.32
C SER A 770 33.13 21.60 -17.81
N GLY A 771 32.26 22.11 -16.94
CA GLY A 771 31.35 23.22 -17.24
C GLY A 771 31.74 24.54 -16.56
N ASN A 772 30.90 25.56 -16.72
CA ASN A 772 31.09 26.83 -16.02
C ASN A 772 30.78 26.67 -14.54
N LEU A 773 31.66 27.20 -13.69
CA LEU A 773 31.51 27.21 -12.24
C LEU A 773 31.57 28.65 -11.72
N SER A 774 30.47 29.13 -11.15
CA SER A 774 30.42 30.40 -10.42
C SER A 774 30.40 30.11 -8.92
N ASN A 775 31.46 30.48 -8.23
CA ASN A 775 31.52 30.40 -6.77
C ASN A 775 31.10 31.73 -6.14
N SER A 776 30.56 31.70 -4.93
CA SER A 776 30.22 32.91 -4.17
C SER A 776 30.23 32.64 -2.66
N GLY A 777 30.42 33.69 -1.86
CA GLY A 777 30.58 33.55 -0.41
C GLY A 777 31.80 32.71 -0.07
N ASN A 778 31.64 31.72 0.79
CA ASN A 778 32.73 30.87 1.29
C ASN A 778 32.91 29.56 0.50
N SER A 779 32.52 29.51 -0.77
CA SER A 779 32.58 28.28 -1.56
C SER A 779 34.02 27.83 -1.84
N THR A 780 34.29 26.54 -1.65
CA THR A 780 35.60 25.92 -1.86
C THR A 780 35.48 24.59 -2.61
N VAL A 781 36.46 24.26 -3.43
CA VAL A 781 36.54 22.98 -4.14
C VAL A 781 37.88 22.33 -3.83
N THR A 782 37.85 21.12 -3.27
CA THR A 782 39.03 20.33 -2.95
C THR A 782 38.94 18.96 -3.61
N GLY A 783 39.95 18.59 -4.39
CA GLY A 783 40.02 17.28 -5.04
C GLY A 783 41.30 16.53 -4.71
N ASN A 784 41.16 15.27 -4.33
CA ASN A 784 42.26 14.36 -4.03
C ASN A 784 42.22 13.15 -4.96
N ALA A 785 43.34 12.81 -5.58
CA ALA A 785 43.49 11.61 -6.39
C ALA A 785 44.63 10.74 -5.88
N SER A 786 44.38 9.44 -5.68
CA SER A 786 45.38 8.52 -5.13
C SER A 786 46.15 7.72 -6.18
N GLY A 787 45.57 7.50 -7.35
CA GLY A 787 46.14 6.77 -8.49
C GLY A 787 46.62 7.71 -9.61
N ASN A 788 46.19 7.46 -10.84
CA ASN A 788 46.67 8.21 -12.02
C ASN A 788 45.89 9.51 -12.30
N GLY A 789 44.74 9.72 -11.67
CA GLY A 789 43.92 10.92 -11.87
C GLY A 789 44.54 12.20 -11.30
N ASN A 790 44.11 13.36 -11.81
CA ASN A 790 44.48 14.65 -11.24
C ASN A 790 43.69 14.90 -9.94
N GLY A 791 44.27 15.63 -8.98
CA GLY A 791 43.54 16.07 -7.79
C GLY A 791 42.29 16.87 -8.18
N VAL A 792 42.47 17.92 -8.99
CA VAL A 792 41.38 18.59 -9.72
C VAL A 792 41.71 18.63 -11.22
N ASN A 793 40.75 18.31 -12.08
CA ASN A 793 40.85 18.54 -13.52
C ASN A 793 39.92 19.70 -13.93
N ILE A 794 40.44 20.68 -14.67
CA ILE A 794 39.72 21.85 -15.14
C ILE A 794 39.75 21.87 -16.67
N SER A 795 38.56 21.96 -17.24
CA SER A 795 38.32 22.13 -18.67
C SER A 795 37.16 23.09 -18.97
N GLY A 796 36.53 23.65 -17.94
CA GLY A 796 35.53 24.72 -18.03
C GLY A 796 36.01 26.05 -17.43
N ASN A 797 35.14 27.06 -17.40
CA ASN A 797 35.45 28.38 -16.85
C ASN A 797 35.10 28.44 -15.35
N ILE A 798 35.89 29.17 -14.57
CA ILE A 798 35.69 29.35 -13.13
C ILE A 798 35.74 30.82 -12.76
N THR A 799 34.70 31.30 -12.09
CA THR A 799 34.64 32.65 -11.51
C THR A 799 34.58 32.55 -10.00
N ASP A 800 35.47 33.28 -9.33
CA ASP A 800 35.64 33.34 -7.88
C ASP A 800 35.97 32.00 -7.21
N GLY A 801 36.33 32.06 -5.92
CA GLY A 801 36.51 30.90 -5.05
C GLY A 801 37.90 30.27 -5.08
N VAL A 802 38.05 29.20 -4.29
CA VAL A 802 39.33 28.50 -4.09
C VAL A 802 39.21 27.07 -4.61
N ILE A 803 40.10 26.69 -5.53
CA ILE A 803 40.25 25.35 -6.07
C ILE A 803 41.55 24.76 -5.55
N SER A 804 41.49 23.66 -4.82
CA SER A 804 42.65 22.97 -4.25
C SER A 804 42.70 21.53 -4.74
N GLY A 805 43.77 21.15 -5.42
CA GLY A 805 43.96 19.80 -5.92
C GLY A 805 45.20 19.12 -5.35
N SER A 806 45.09 17.86 -4.96
CA SER A 806 46.20 17.03 -4.50
C SER A 806 46.22 15.69 -5.22
N ALA A 807 47.37 15.30 -5.74
CA ALA A 807 47.60 13.99 -6.34
C ALA A 807 48.78 13.29 -5.66
N THR A 808 48.54 12.11 -5.10
CA THR A 808 49.58 11.30 -4.45
C THR A 808 50.22 10.28 -5.39
N GLY A 809 49.59 9.97 -6.52
CA GLY A 809 50.17 9.15 -7.59
C GLY A 809 50.82 10.00 -8.70
N ASN A 810 50.69 9.54 -9.94
CA ASN A 810 51.32 10.16 -11.12
C ASN A 810 50.57 11.38 -11.68
N GLY A 811 49.32 11.58 -11.26
CA GLY A 811 48.51 12.71 -11.72
C GLY A 811 49.04 14.06 -11.22
N SER A 812 48.59 15.15 -11.84
CA SER A 812 48.89 16.50 -11.37
C SER A 812 47.99 16.89 -10.20
N GLY A 813 48.48 17.75 -9.31
CA GLY A 813 47.66 18.33 -8.25
C GLY A 813 46.43 19.01 -8.84
N VAL A 814 46.62 19.93 -9.79
CA VAL A 814 45.58 20.46 -10.67
C VAL A 814 46.00 20.33 -12.13
N GLY A 815 45.15 19.75 -12.98
CA GLY A 815 45.33 19.75 -14.44
C GLY A 815 44.37 20.72 -15.11
N ILE A 816 44.87 21.56 -16.01
CA ILE A 816 44.08 22.46 -16.86
C ILE A 816 44.29 22.01 -18.30
N SER A 817 43.28 21.31 -18.83
CA SER A 817 43.39 20.58 -20.11
C SER A 817 42.46 21.09 -21.20
N GLY A 818 41.41 21.85 -20.84
CA GLY A 818 40.50 22.50 -21.79
C GLY A 818 40.82 23.97 -22.04
N ASP A 819 39.96 24.61 -22.83
CA ASP A 819 39.94 26.08 -22.99
C ASP A 819 39.23 26.70 -21.78
N SER A 820 40.01 27.15 -20.80
CA SER A 820 39.52 27.58 -19.50
C SER A 820 39.79 29.06 -19.25
N THR A 821 38.81 29.74 -18.67
CA THR A 821 38.95 31.10 -18.14
C THR A 821 38.87 31.07 -16.62
N LEU A 822 39.83 31.69 -15.94
CA LEU A 822 39.81 31.92 -14.50
C LEU A 822 39.64 33.43 -14.25
N ILE A 823 38.64 33.80 -13.45
CA ILE A 823 38.35 35.18 -13.06
C ILE A 823 38.27 35.26 -11.54
N ASN A 824 39.17 36.01 -10.91
CA ASN A 824 39.29 36.12 -9.44
C ASN A 824 39.36 34.77 -8.71
N THR A 825 39.95 33.74 -9.35
CA THR A 825 39.99 32.38 -8.82
C THR A 825 41.37 32.07 -8.26
N THR A 826 41.43 31.47 -7.07
CA THR A 826 42.67 30.91 -6.51
C THR A 826 42.74 29.42 -6.80
N VAL A 827 43.78 28.98 -7.51
CA VAL A 827 44.06 27.57 -7.82
C VAL A 827 45.33 27.15 -7.08
N ASN A 828 45.26 26.11 -6.26
CA ASN A 828 46.37 25.54 -5.50
C ASN A 828 46.52 24.05 -5.85
N GLY A 829 47.59 23.66 -6.51
CA GLY A 829 47.84 22.27 -6.89
C GLY A 829 49.05 21.67 -6.20
N ASN A 830 48.90 20.49 -5.61
CA ASN A 830 49.96 19.75 -4.92
C ASN A 830 50.17 18.38 -5.60
N GLY A 831 51.27 18.21 -6.33
CA GLY A 831 51.65 16.97 -7.00
C GLY A 831 52.78 16.27 -6.26
N THR A 832 52.64 14.96 -6.04
CA THR A 832 53.75 14.17 -5.47
C THR A 832 54.77 13.86 -6.56
N ASP A 833 54.41 13.03 -7.55
CA ASP A 833 55.27 12.74 -8.71
C ASP A 833 54.85 13.47 -9.99
N GLY A 834 53.57 13.81 -10.13
CA GLY A 834 53.08 14.71 -11.17
C GLY A 834 53.30 16.19 -10.83
N SER A 835 53.02 17.08 -11.78
CA SER A 835 53.14 18.53 -11.56
C SER A 835 52.19 19.04 -10.48
N GLY A 836 52.59 20.11 -9.77
CA GLY A 836 51.68 20.82 -8.87
C GLY A 836 50.46 21.34 -9.63
N VAL A 837 50.70 22.13 -10.68
CA VAL A 837 49.70 22.49 -11.70
C VAL A 837 50.22 22.16 -13.10
N ASN A 838 49.41 21.57 -13.96
CA ASN A 838 49.75 21.29 -15.36
C ASN A 838 48.78 21.98 -16.32
N ILE A 839 49.24 23.00 -17.03
CA ILE A 839 48.49 23.78 -18.03
C ILE A 839 48.85 23.23 -19.41
N SER A 840 47.99 22.35 -19.92
CA SER A 840 48.15 21.71 -21.24
C SER A 840 47.15 22.22 -22.28
N GLY A 841 46.02 22.79 -21.84
CA GLY A 841 45.05 23.50 -22.67
C GLY A 841 45.32 25.01 -22.73
N ASN A 842 44.37 25.77 -23.28
CA ASN A 842 44.43 27.24 -23.27
C ASN A 842 43.85 27.78 -21.96
N LEU A 843 44.62 28.62 -21.25
CA LEU A 843 44.20 29.26 -20.02
C LEU A 843 44.19 30.77 -20.15
N SER A 844 43.02 31.39 -19.98
CA SER A 844 42.88 32.83 -19.76
C SER A 844 42.79 33.11 -18.25
N ASN A 845 43.89 33.54 -17.66
CA ASN A 845 44.00 33.88 -16.23
C ASN A 845 43.81 35.40 -16.06
N SER A 846 42.70 35.82 -15.47
CA SER A 846 42.32 37.25 -15.45
C SER A 846 41.79 37.73 -14.11
N GLY A 847 41.71 39.04 -13.94
CA GLY A 847 41.39 39.67 -12.66
C GLY A 847 42.47 39.37 -11.63
N ASN A 848 42.07 39.11 -10.37
CA ASN A 848 43.02 38.78 -9.30
C ASN A 848 43.27 37.26 -9.20
N SER A 849 43.21 36.52 -10.31
CA SER A 849 43.36 35.06 -10.29
C SER A 849 44.81 34.65 -10.01
N THR A 850 44.97 33.65 -9.14
CA THR A 850 46.29 33.15 -8.71
C THR A 850 46.39 31.65 -8.96
N VAL A 851 47.42 31.20 -9.67
CA VAL A 851 47.68 29.77 -9.90
C VAL A 851 48.97 29.38 -9.18
N THR A 852 48.88 28.59 -8.12
CA THR A 852 50.02 28.10 -7.35
C THR A 852 50.16 26.60 -7.49
N GLY A 853 51.32 26.12 -7.94
CA GLY A 853 51.61 24.69 -8.05
C GLY A 853 52.82 24.29 -7.22
N ASN A 854 52.66 23.29 -6.35
CA ASN A 854 53.70 22.72 -5.52
C ASN A 854 53.96 21.27 -5.94
N ALA A 855 55.22 20.94 -6.24
CA ALA A 855 55.63 19.58 -6.56
C ALA A 855 56.72 19.08 -5.60
N SER A 856 56.49 17.94 -4.95
CA SER A 856 57.42 17.42 -3.95
C SER A 856 58.41 16.37 -4.46
N GLY A 857 58.08 15.66 -5.54
CA GLY A 857 58.88 14.61 -6.17
C GLY A 857 59.48 15.05 -7.50
N ASN A 858 59.21 14.33 -8.58
CA ASN A 858 59.84 14.58 -9.89
C ASN A 858 59.09 15.61 -10.78
N GLY A 859 57.84 15.93 -10.47
CA GLY A 859 57.04 16.88 -11.26
C GLY A 859 57.47 18.33 -11.11
N ASN A 860 57.09 19.16 -12.09
CA ASN A 860 57.30 20.62 -12.03
C ASN A 860 56.28 21.28 -11.09
N GLY A 861 56.65 22.38 -10.42
CA GLY A 861 55.72 23.18 -9.62
C GLY A 861 54.52 23.61 -10.47
N VAL A 862 54.77 24.32 -11.58
CA VAL A 862 53.82 24.54 -12.67
C VAL A 862 54.44 24.11 -14.01
N ASN A 863 53.71 23.34 -14.82
CA ASN A 863 54.06 23.04 -16.20
C ASN A 863 53.13 23.78 -17.16
N ILE A 864 53.65 24.51 -18.14
CA ILE A 864 52.90 25.26 -19.15
C ILE A 864 53.29 24.74 -20.52
N SER A 865 52.54 23.78 -21.05
CA SER A 865 52.70 23.27 -22.41
C SER A 865 51.64 23.81 -23.39
N GLY A 866 50.51 24.30 -22.87
CA GLY A 866 49.48 25.01 -23.64
C GLY A 866 49.71 26.52 -23.74
N ASN A 867 48.67 27.29 -24.07
CA ASN A 867 48.75 28.75 -24.11
C ASN A 867 48.23 29.35 -22.79
N LEU A 868 48.98 30.28 -22.20
CA LEU A 868 48.57 31.08 -21.05
C LEU A 868 48.42 32.54 -21.48
N THR A 869 47.25 33.13 -21.22
CA THR A 869 47.02 34.57 -21.33
C THR A 869 46.77 35.13 -19.93
N GLY A 870 47.61 36.05 -19.47
CA GLY A 870 47.50 36.73 -18.19
C GLY A 870 47.26 38.23 -18.36
N ASP A 871 46.62 38.86 -17.38
CA ASP A 871 46.63 40.32 -17.21
C ASP A 871 47.53 40.74 -16.03
N ALA A 872 47.66 42.05 -15.81
CA ALA A 872 48.52 42.60 -14.75
C ALA A 872 48.10 42.25 -13.31
N GLY A 873 46.88 41.74 -13.08
CA GLY A 873 46.40 41.28 -11.77
C GLY A 873 46.61 39.77 -11.55
N SER A 874 46.92 39.04 -12.61
CA SER A 874 46.99 37.58 -12.61
C SER A 874 48.40 37.05 -12.30
N THR A 875 48.50 36.02 -11.46
CA THR A 875 49.78 35.44 -11.05
C THR A 875 49.84 33.93 -11.26
N VAL A 876 51.02 33.42 -11.60
CA VAL A 876 51.34 31.99 -11.65
C VAL A 876 52.62 31.75 -10.84
N THR A 877 52.54 30.93 -9.80
CA THR A 877 53.68 30.59 -8.94
C THR A 877 53.90 29.08 -8.92
N GLY A 878 55.10 28.64 -9.28
CA GLY A 878 55.47 27.22 -9.23
C GLY A 878 56.59 26.96 -8.23
N ASN A 879 56.37 26.04 -7.30
CA ASN A 879 57.32 25.64 -6.27
C ASN A 879 57.68 24.16 -6.45
N ALA A 880 58.96 23.85 -6.63
CA ALA A 880 59.46 22.48 -6.72
C ALA A 880 60.48 22.20 -5.61
N SER A 881 60.16 21.25 -4.72
CA SER A 881 61.08 20.84 -3.66
C SER A 881 61.87 19.58 -3.98
N GLY A 882 61.47 18.82 -4.99
CA GLY A 882 62.16 17.61 -5.48
C GLY A 882 63.07 17.88 -6.69
N ASN A 883 62.95 17.06 -7.73
CA ASN A 883 63.82 17.15 -8.92
C ASN A 883 63.26 18.04 -10.04
N GLY A 884 61.98 18.39 -9.99
CA GLY A 884 61.34 19.20 -11.03
C GLY A 884 61.70 20.68 -10.98
N THR A 885 61.30 21.40 -12.03
CA THR A 885 61.48 22.85 -12.19
C THR A 885 60.37 23.59 -11.44
N GLY A 886 60.66 24.78 -10.90
CA GLY A 886 59.64 25.66 -10.32
C GLY A 886 58.51 25.93 -11.31
N VAL A 887 58.81 26.56 -12.45
CA VAL A 887 57.90 26.68 -13.61
C VAL A 887 58.58 26.23 -14.90
N ASP A 888 57.95 25.35 -15.68
CA ASP A 888 58.44 24.93 -17.00
C ASP A 888 57.55 25.47 -18.12
N ILE A 889 58.09 26.32 -19.00
CA ILE A 889 57.36 27.02 -20.07
C ILE A 889 57.77 26.44 -21.42
N ASN A 890 56.96 25.53 -21.94
CA ASN A 890 57.12 24.92 -23.26
C ASN A 890 56.10 25.46 -24.29
N GLY A 891 55.01 26.08 -23.82
CA GLY A 891 53.96 26.68 -24.65
C GLY A 891 54.09 28.20 -24.85
N THR A 892 52.98 28.88 -25.14
CA THR A 892 52.97 30.35 -25.32
C THR A 892 52.43 31.06 -24.09
N VAL A 893 53.11 32.11 -23.64
CA VAL A 893 52.66 32.99 -22.55
C VAL A 893 52.44 34.40 -23.10
N THR A 894 51.28 35.01 -22.81
CA THR A 894 50.97 36.40 -23.13
C THR A 894 50.50 37.12 -21.87
N GLY A 895 51.32 37.99 -21.27
CA GLY A 895 50.99 38.73 -20.05
C GLY A 895 51.03 37.90 -18.76
N GLY A 896 50.83 38.59 -17.62
CA GLY A 896 50.83 38.02 -16.27
C GLY A 896 52.21 37.93 -15.59
N ASP A 897 52.19 37.75 -14.27
CA ASP A 897 53.38 37.56 -13.44
C ASP A 897 53.62 36.07 -13.17
N ILE A 898 54.74 35.53 -13.64
CA ILE A 898 55.13 34.12 -13.47
C ILE A 898 56.37 34.03 -12.58
N THR A 899 56.25 33.31 -11.47
CA THR A 899 57.35 33.09 -10.52
C THR A 899 57.62 31.60 -10.35
N GLY A 900 58.85 31.17 -10.54
CA GLY A 900 59.27 29.79 -10.31
C GLY A 900 60.33 29.67 -9.23
N ASN A 901 60.08 28.83 -8.23
CA ASN A 901 60.96 28.58 -7.09
C ASN A 901 61.34 27.09 -7.04
N ALA A 902 62.63 26.77 -7.11
CA ALA A 902 63.14 25.42 -6.96
C ALA A 902 64.08 25.31 -5.76
N SER A 903 63.62 24.67 -4.69
CA SER A 903 64.46 24.40 -3.51
C SER A 903 65.21 23.07 -3.61
N GLY A 904 64.82 22.20 -4.54
CA GLY A 904 65.48 20.92 -4.81
C GLY A 904 66.55 21.02 -5.90
N ASN A 905 66.54 20.08 -6.87
CA ASN A 905 67.57 19.98 -7.91
C ASN A 905 67.23 20.68 -9.24
N GLY A 906 65.97 21.07 -9.46
CA GLY A 906 65.55 21.72 -10.70
C GLY A 906 65.87 23.21 -10.77
N ASN A 907 65.55 23.81 -11.91
CA ASN A 907 65.69 25.25 -12.16
C ASN A 907 64.48 26.02 -11.60
N GLY A 908 64.63 27.33 -11.37
CA GLY A 908 63.53 28.21 -10.99
C GLY A 908 62.50 28.28 -12.11
N VAL A 909 62.91 28.72 -13.30
CA VAL A 909 62.08 28.71 -14.53
C VAL A 909 62.85 28.13 -15.72
N ASN A 910 62.22 27.25 -16.50
CA ASN A 910 62.69 26.83 -17.82
C ASN A 910 61.87 27.50 -18.92
N ILE A 911 62.54 27.97 -19.98
CA ILE A 911 61.89 28.60 -21.13
C ILE A 911 62.33 27.89 -22.41
N SER A 912 61.41 27.21 -23.06
CA SER A 912 61.54 26.71 -24.44
C SER A 912 60.42 27.19 -25.37
N GLY A 913 59.43 27.91 -24.82
CA GLY A 913 58.29 28.49 -25.54
C GLY A 913 58.38 30.00 -25.76
N ASN A 914 57.31 30.61 -26.27
CA ASN A 914 57.27 32.05 -26.60
C ASN A 914 56.61 32.87 -25.48
N ILE A 915 57.15 34.07 -25.21
CA ILE A 915 56.65 34.96 -24.15
C ILE A 915 56.42 36.36 -24.74
N THR A 916 55.22 36.90 -24.56
CA THR A 916 54.85 38.27 -24.92
C THR A 916 54.32 39.00 -23.69
N ASP A 917 54.77 40.21 -23.40
CA ASP A 917 54.26 41.08 -22.31
C ASP A 917 54.27 40.48 -20.88
N GLY A 918 54.94 39.34 -20.66
CA GLY A 918 54.99 38.65 -19.36
C GLY A 918 56.16 39.08 -18.48
N VAL A 919 55.99 38.94 -17.16
CA VAL A 919 57.06 39.13 -16.16
C VAL A 919 57.43 37.78 -15.57
N ILE A 920 58.67 37.34 -15.78
CA ILE A 920 59.17 36.04 -15.37
C ILE A 920 60.25 36.22 -14.29
N SER A 921 60.08 35.56 -13.15
CA SER A 921 61.03 35.56 -12.04
C SER A 921 61.37 34.14 -11.60
N GLY A 922 62.64 33.76 -11.65
CA GLY A 922 63.11 32.44 -11.23
C GLY A 922 64.03 32.46 -10.01
N HIS A 923 63.82 31.57 -9.05
CA HIS A 923 64.68 31.37 -7.89
C HIS A 923 65.04 29.90 -7.78
N ALA A 924 66.33 29.58 -7.69
CA ALA A 924 66.79 28.21 -7.51
C ALA A 924 67.86 28.09 -6.42
N VAL A 925 67.86 26.97 -5.70
CA VAL A 925 68.95 26.65 -4.76
C VAL A 925 70.08 25.95 -5.49
N ASN A 926 69.80 24.85 -6.21
CA ASN A 926 70.84 24.05 -6.88
C ASN A 926 70.84 24.18 -8.43
N GLY A 927 69.70 24.43 -9.06
CA GLY A 927 69.59 24.70 -10.50
C GLY A 927 69.83 26.16 -10.86
N ASN A 928 69.53 26.54 -12.10
CA ASN A 928 69.58 27.93 -12.57
C ASN A 928 68.32 28.70 -12.14
N GLY A 929 68.43 30.00 -11.90
CA GLY A 929 67.28 30.87 -11.63
C GLY A 929 66.31 30.83 -12.82
N VAL A 930 66.81 31.17 -14.02
CA VAL A 930 66.12 30.95 -15.30
C VAL A 930 67.05 30.24 -16.30
N GLU A 931 66.56 29.24 -17.03
CA GLU A 931 67.31 28.57 -18.12
C GLU A 931 66.50 28.56 -19.42
N TYR A 932 67.15 29.00 -20.51
CA TYR A 932 66.61 28.83 -21.86
C TYR A 932 66.96 27.44 -22.39
N THR A 933 65.97 26.57 -22.46
CA THR A 933 66.14 25.14 -22.79
C THR A 933 65.81 24.82 -24.25
N GLY A 934 65.25 25.78 -25.00
CA GLY A 934 64.93 25.67 -26.43
C GLY A 934 64.76 27.03 -27.13
N PRO A 935 64.51 27.04 -28.45
CA PRO A 935 64.32 28.28 -29.21
C PRO A 935 63.06 29.00 -28.73
N SER A 936 63.22 30.23 -28.24
CA SER A 936 62.16 31.02 -27.62
C SER A 936 62.16 32.45 -28.16
N THR A 937 60.97 33.02 -28.32
CA THR A 937 60.81 34.43 -28.73
C THR A 937 60.28 35.22 -27.54
N LEU A 938 61.04 36.22 -27.10
CA LEU A 938 60.63 37.14 -26.04
C LEU A 938 60.25 38.49 -26.67
N THR A 939 59.00 38.90 -26.52
CA THR A 939 58.50 40.19 -27.04
C THR A 939 57.98 41.02 -25.88
N ASN A 940 58.64 42.13 -25.56
CA ASN A 940 58.26 43.00 -24.43
C ASN A 940 58.11 42.25 -23.08
N ALA A 941 58.87 41.17 -22.90
CA ALA A 941 58.88 40.35 -21.69
C ALA A 941 60.03 40.76 -20.75
N THR A 942 59.80 40.71 -19.44
CA THR A 942 60.84 40.92 -18.42
C THR A 942 61.23 39.57 -17.84
N VAL A 943 62.52 39.21 -17.86
CA VAL A 943 63.01 37.96 -17.28
C VAL A 943 64.07 38.27 -16.23
N SER A 944 63.91 37.72 -15.03
CA SER A 944 64.84 37.85 -13.92
C SER A 944 65.04 36.50 -13.23
N GLY A 945 66.24 36.23 -12.78
CA GLY A 945 66.54 34.98 -12.11
C GLY A 945 67.60 35.16 -11.03
N THR A 946 67.53 34.32 -9.99
CA THR A 946 68.56 34.22 -8.96
C THR A 946 68.83 32.76 -8.64
N SER A 947 70.10 32.42 -8.45
CA SER A 947 70.49 31.09 -7.99
C SER A 947 71.54 31.15 -6.89
N VAL A 948 71.48 30.21 -5.94
CA VAL A 948 72.50 30.06 -4.90
C VAL A 948 73.75 29.36 -5.45
N HIS A 949 73.59 28.29 -6.23
CA HIS A 949 74.71 27.48 -6.76
C HIS A 949 74.79 27.40 -8.29
N GLY A 950 73.73 27.78 -9.01
CA GLY A 950 73.66 27.79 -10.48
C GLY A 950 73.83 29.19 -11.05
N TYR A 951 73.42 29.38 -12.31
CA TYR A 951 73.38 30.70 -12.93
C TYR A 951 72.07 31.41 -12.62
N ASP A 952 72.13 32.71 -12.37
CA ASP A 952 70.95 33.57 -12.25
C ASP A 952 70.08 33.48 -13.52
N VAL A 953 70.68 33.66 -14.70
CA VAL A 953 70.05 33.41 -16.01
C VAL A 953 71.06 32.70 -16.92
N LYS A 954 70.69 31.56 -17.51
CA LYS A 954 71.54 30.74 -18.40
C LYS A 954 70.95 30.69 -19.82
N GLU A 955 71.71 31.21 -20.79
CA GLU A 955 71.30 31.36 -22.20
C GLU A 955 72.09 30.42 -23.13
N TYR A 956 71.46 29.90 -24.20
CA TYR A 956 72.10 29.00 -25.18
C TYR A 956 72.89 29.82 -26.22
N LEU A 957 74.23 29.82 -26.11
CA LEU A 957 75.14 30.70 -26.87
C LEU A 957 75.14 30.55 -28.42
N GLN A 958 74.39 29.62 -29.04
CA GLN A 958 74.45 29.40 -30.49
C GLN A 958 73.59 30.38 -31.32
N ASP A 959 72.50 30.92 -30.78
CA ASP A 959 71.62 31.86 -31.50
C ASP A 959 72.00 33.33 -31.30
N ALA A 960 72.60 33.70 -30.16
CA ALA A 960 73.05 35.07 -29.91
C ALA A 960 74.06 35.57 -30.97
N ILE A 961 74.90 34.68 -31.50
CA ILE A 961 75.84 34.99 -32.59
C ILE A 961 75.07 35.20 -33.92
N GLN A 962 74.01 34.42 -34.20
CA GLN A 962 73.21 34.59 -35.42
C GLN A 962 72.27 35.80 -35.36
N GLN A 963 71.66 36.11 -34.20
CA GLN A 963 70.81 37.28 -34.02
C GLN A 963 71.62 38.57 -34.04
N HIS A 964 72.82 38.60 -33.44
CA HIS A 964 73.76 39.71 -33.58
C HIS A 964 74.24 39.86 -35.03
N ALA A 965 74.50 38.76 -35.75
CA ALA A 965 74.83 38.81 -37.17
C ALA A 965 73.67 39.33 -38.05
N ARG A 966 72.41 38.97 -37.76
CA ARG A 966 71.22 39.42 -38.50
C ARG A 966 70.85 40.87 -38.19
N SER A 967 70.95 41.33 -36.94
CA SER A 967 70.71 42.74 -36.60
C SER A 967 71.80 43.65 -37.18
N THR A 968 73.05 43.17 -37.23
CA THR A 968 74.14 43.89 -37.91
C THR A 968 73.95 43.89 -39.42
N GLN A 969 73.40 42.83 -40.04
CA GLN A 969 73.05 42.79 -41.47
C GLN A 969 71.83 43.64 -41.84
N ALA A 970 70.83 43.75 -40.97
CA ALA A 970 69.66 44.62 -41.17
C ALA A 970 70.04 46.11 -41.04
N ALA A 971 70.89 46.47 -40.07
CA ALA A 971 71.49 47.80 -39.97
C ALA A 971 72.41 48.11 -41.17
N LEU A 972 73.07 47.10 -41.75
CA LEU A 972 73.85 47.24 -42.99
C LEU A 972 72.97 47.35 -44.27
N ALA A 973 71.73 46.87 -44.23
CA ALA A 973 70.79 46.94 -45.35
C ALA A 973 70.11 48.32 -45.43
N GLU A 974 69.81 48.96 -44.29
CA GLU A 974 69.37 50.36 -44.25
C GLU A 974 70.47 51.34 -44.69
N LEU A 975 71.74 51.02 -44.46
CA LEU A 975 72.90 51.79 -44.99
C LEU A 975 73.20 51.52 -46.48
N ARG A 976 72.59 50.50 -47.11
CA ARG A 976 72.79 50.16 -48.53
C ARG A 976 71.69 50.71 -49.47
N ALA A 977 70.70 51.44 -48.94
CA ALA A 977 69.66 52.10 -49.72
C ALA A 977 70.11 53.43 -50.36
N GLU A 978 71.33 53.91 -50.09
CA GLU A 978 71.96 55.04 -50.79
C GLU A 978 73.21 54.56 -51.57
N GLY A 979 73.17 54.63 -52.90
CA GLY A 979 74.38 54.66 -53.74
C GLY A 979 74.70 53.40 -54.55
N SER A 980 74.23 53.42 -55.80
CA SER A 980 74.32 52.41 -56.87
C SER A 980 75.71 52.23 -57.53
N GLN A 981 75.95 51.03 -58.09
CA GLN A 981 76.64 50.66 -59.37
C GLN A 981 77.57 49.41 -59.20
N VAL A 982 77.11 48.18 -59.47
CA VAL A 982 76.98 47.43 -60.77
C VAL A 982 78.32 46.94 -61.35
N THR A 983 78.50 45.61 -61.48
CA THR A 983 78.70 44.89 -62.77
C THR A 983 78.92 43.37 -62.58
N GLU A 984 78.23 42.57 -63.40
CA GLU A 984 78.38 41.11 -63.59
C GLU A 984 79.58 40.77 -64.51
N THR A 985 80.12 39.54 -64.45
CA THR A 985 80.07 38.55 -65.57
C THR A 985 80.83 37.22 -65.31
N SER A 986 80.15 36.15 -65.76
CA SER A 986 80.49 34.79 -66.27
C SER A 986 81.89 34.11 -66.24
N GLY A 987 81.85 32.77 -66.11
CA GLY A 987 82.87 31.76 -66.53
C GLY A 987 83.45 30.99 -65.32
N TYR A 988 83.73 29.68 -65.26
CA TYR A 988 83.99 28.58 -66.19
C TYR A 988 84.14 27.29 -65.31
N ARG A 989 83.75 26.09 -65.76
CA ARG A 989 84.07 24.74 -65.16
C ARG A 989 85.23 24.11 -65.99
N PRO A 990 86.04 23.08 -65.60
CA PRO A 990 85.94 22.09 -64.49
C PRO A 990 87.32 21.66 -63.86
N GLU A 991 87.30 20.53 -63.13
CA GLU A 991 88.30 19.44 -63.00
C GLU A 991 88.93 19.08 -61.63
N THR A 992 88.87 17.78 -61.37
CA THR A 992 89.17 16.97 -60.17
C THR A 992 90.65 16.62 -60.06
N ARG A 993 91.27 16.65 -58.86
CA ARG A 993 92.61 16.05 -58.64
C ARG A 993 92.87 15.42 -57.27
N THR A 994 93.61 14.33 -57.38
CA THR A 994 94.02 13.26 -56.47
C THR A 994 95.20 13.65 -55.57
N LEU A 995 95.21 13.19 -54.31
CA LEU A 995 96.32 13.41 -53.38
C LEU A 995 97.21 12.17 -53.28
N THR A 996 98.41 12.25 -53.88
CA THR A 996 99.37 11.14 -53.96
C THR A 996 100.62 11.44 -53.11
N ILE A 997 100.96 10.56 -52.17
CA ILE A 997 102.20 10.66 -51.38
C ILE A 997 103.28 9.75 -51.99
N SER A 998 104.52 10.26 -52.11
CA SER A 998 105.69 9.52 -52.58
C SER A 998 106.91 9.72 -51.67
N VAL A 999 107.62 8.64 -51.32
CA VAL A 999 108.86 8.64 -50.51
C VAL A 999 110.00 8.02 -51.33
N CYS A 1000 111.11 8.74 -51.55
CA CYS A 1000 112.36 8.30 -52.23
C CYS A 1000 113.54 8.33 -51.25
N ASP A 1001 114.54 7.49 -51.50
CA ASP A 1001 115.88 7.51 -50.87
C ASP A 1001 116.92 8.36 -51.64
N GLU A 1002 118.17 8.39 -51.15
CA GLU A 1002 119.30 9.18 -51.66
C GLU A 1002 119.81 8.74 -53.07
N GLU A 1003 119.27 7.66 -53.66
CA GLU A 1003 119.48 7.26 -55.07
C GLU A 1003 118.27 7.59 -55.97
N ASN A 1004 117.29 8.33 -55.44
CA ASN A 1004 116.16 8.93 -56.14
C ASN A 1004 115.11 7.92 -56.69
N ASN A 1005 114.91 6.78 -56.01
CA ASN A 1005 113.86 5.81 -56.32
C ASN A 1005 112.68 5.90 -55.31
N CYS A 1006 111.50 6.37 -55.75
CA CYS A 1006 110.29 6.58 -54.91
C CYS A 1006 109.22 5.51 -55.09
N SER A 1007 108.54 5.11 -54.00
CA SER A 1007 107.22 4.43 -54.04
C SER A 1007 106.07 5.41 -53.74
N ARG A 1008 104.86 5.20 -54.29
CA ARG A 1008 103.79 6.22 -54.45
C ARG A 1008 102.34 5.66 -54.28
N ASN A 1009 101.44 6.29 -53.50
CA ASN A 1009 100.02 5.84 -53.37
C ASN A 1009 98.97 6.99 -53.20
N THR A 1010 97.74 6.85 -53.76
CA THR A 1010 96.73 7.93 -53.99
C THR A 1010 95.24 7.48 -53.91
N VAL A 1011 94.31 8.28 -53.35
CA VAL A 1011 92.83 8.10 -53.42
C VAL A 1011 92.06 9.45 -53.63
N LEU A 1012 90.90 9.47 -54.32
CA LEU A 1012 90.09 10.65 -54.74
C LEU A 1012 88.59 10.60 -54.32
N SER A 1013 87.96 11.77 -54.19
CA SER A 1013 86.52 12.03 -53.91
C SER A 1013 85.78 12.72 -55.08
N SER A 1014 84.51 12.37 -55.39
CA SER A 1014 83.35 13.29 -55.67
C SER A 1014 82.10 12.66 -56.37
N ALA A 1015 80.92 13.18 -55.96
CA ALA A 1015 79.69 13.56 -56.71
C ALA A 1015 78.56 12.57 -57.17
N GLU A 1016 77.42 12.66 -56.46
CA GLU A 1016 76.05 13.15 -56.84
C GLU A 1016 75.14 12.57 -57.96
N ALA A 1017 73.83 12.59 -57.59
CA ALA A 1017 72.58 12.81 -58.35
C ALA A 1017 71.87 11.56 -58.97
N ASP A 1018 70.54 11.37 -59.00
CA ASP A 1018 69.39 12.21 -58.67
C ASP A 1018 68.05 11.40 -58.81
N VAL A 1019 66.93 11.99 -58.35
CA VAL A 1019 65.50 11.80 -58.77
C VAL A 1019 64.65 10.59 -58.28
N GLN A 1020 63.80 10.86 -57.26
CA GLN A 1020 62.30 10.85 -57.20
C GLN A 1020 61.40 9.81 -57.99
N PRO A 1021 60.13 9.59 -57.55
CA PRO A 1021 59.50 8.28 -57.19
C PRO A 1021 58.56 7.71 -58.29
N PRO A 1022 57.85 6.55 -58.12
CA PRO A 1022 56.56 6.47 -57.39
C PRO A 1022 56.21 5.07 -56.75
N TYR A 1023 55.00 5.01 -56.18
CA TYR A 1023 54.36 4.00 -55.31
C TYR A 1023 54.04 2.59 -55.86
N SER A 1024 53.92 1.66 -54.88
CA SER A 1024 52.94 0.54 -54.72
C SER A 1024 53.35 -0.95 -54.94
N HIS A 1025 53.34 -1.70 -53.81
CA HIS A 1025 52.91 -3.11 -53.51
C HIS A 1025 53.34 -4.29 -54.43
N PRO A 1026 53.19 -5.61 -54.09
CA PRO A 1026 52.87 -6.34 -52.84
C PRO A 1026 53.81 -7.55 -52.50
N ARG A 1027 53.86 -7.96 -51.21
CA ARG A 1027 53.68 -9.32 -50.60
C ARG A 1027 54.36 -10.60 -51.19
N VAL A 1028 54.91 -11.46 -50.29
CA VAL A 1028 54.69 -12.96 -50.11
C VAL A 1028 55.95 -13.86 -49.86
N VAL A 1029 55.98 -14.48 -48.64
CA VAL A 1029 56.36 -15.88 -48.24
C VAL A 1029 57.86 -16.30 -48.27
N ALA A 1030 58.45 -17.10 -47.33
CA ALA A 1030 58.06 -18.33 -46.61
C ALA A 1030 58.88 -18.54 -45.28
N THR A 1031 58.34 -18.98 -44.10
CA THR A 1031 58.03 -20.34 -43.52
C THR A 1031 59.23 -21.14 -42.92
N PRO A 1032 59.06 -22.22 -42.07
CA PRO A 1032 58.93 -22.18 -40.58
C PRO A 1032 59.68 -23.35 -39.83
N MET A 1033 59.51 -23.50 -38.50
CA MET A 1033 59.52 -24.73 -37.62
C MET A 1033 59.86 -24.31 -36.15
N THR A 1034 59.36 -24.85 -35.01
CA THR A 1034 58.43 -25.94 -34.62
C THR A 1034 58.01 -25.78 -33.14
N SER A 1035 57.01 -26.57 -32.75
CA SER A 1035 56.14 -26.62 -31.55
C SER A 1035 56.70 -27.11 -30.20
N GLY A 1036 56.02 -26.72 -29.12
CA GLY A 1036 55.96 -27.43 -27.82
C GLY A 1036 54.64 -27.16 -27.08
N SER A 1037 53.90 -28.24 -26.82
CA SER A 1037 52.61 -28.42 -26.10
C SER A 1037 52.66 -28.00 -24.60
N GLU A 1038 51.58 -27.80 -23.81
CA GLU A 1038 50.33 -28.56 -23.70
C GLU A 1038 49.27 -27.85 -22.78
N LYS A 1039 47.99 -27.90 -23.21
CA LYS A 1039 46.66 -28.06 -22.52
C LYS A 1039 46.13 -27.20 -21.35
N ASN A 1040 44.92 -26.66 -21.60
CA ASN A 1040 43.58 -26.75 -20.91
C ASN A 1040 43.50 -26.67 -19.37
N VAL A 1041 42.50 -26.03 -18.73
CA VAL A 1041 41.03 -26.12 -18.91
C VAL A 1041 40.36 -24.82 -18.38
N ASN A 1042 39.24 -24.43 -18.99
CA ASN A 1042 38.20 -23.47 -18.55
C ASN A 1042 37.75 -23.58 -17.07
N PRO A 1043 36.93 -22.65 -16.54
CA PRO A 1043 36.17 -21.57 -17.20
C PRO A 1043 36.65 -20.14 -16.88
#